data_AF-A0A7C4QVR7-F1
#
_entry.id   AF-A0A7C4QVR7-F1
#
_cell.length_a   1.000
_cell.length_b   1.000
_cell.length_c   1.000
_cell.angle_alpha   90.00
_cell.angle_beta   90.00
_cell.angle_gamma   90.00
#
_symmetry.space_group_name_H-M   'P 1'
#
loop_
_entity.id
_entity.type
_entity.pdbx_description
1 polymer ?
#
loop_
_entity_poly.entity_id
_entity_poly.type
_entity_poly.pdbx_seq_one_letter_code
_entity_poly.pdbx_strand_id
1 'polypeptide(L)'
;MDWLMRSREGRGRMGWALLLLWLATAKAGWCAGLNIAFHNGATTGGAMAPEAAPTTAGSVVDTARDYWNNVINTGGVGLTNSGFVLRDAGGVDAGATLHFKAGFSGYNTNGWAGKDKDYVMMEGWYGFRAGEFLAISNLPPALTANGYKVIIYGDANNARTMNYYIGSETRAIVDGTSNFSGNMAPFSAVFTGLTNADLVITGNPNASDSRSAINGLQIVPLAAPPPVIPGLLGVNFHYSATGALAAQEVAGVLPMSGWNNLDVGNFGNFTNYPFGETPLTLADGTPTSARVNISLVSGYNGNVRCGNATGDRTLMSEYISWDPVDGSGPEDPGQLRVEGLGPEFTTNGYDVLVYFDSDNANRTFTVRIGDVSFVGADNAAFADVYTLAADGGPANYAWFRGLTNSSFSLEMDSDTGRAAVNALQILPRASAPPSLAITAFRASPSRVAPGGGAHLMWQVMDATSLRLDPGGGEVGSFTTNGLGGLTVHPAVSTTYTLIASNAQLGVSTSAVATVFVGPPAPNLLLFLVDDMGWQDTSVPFHYAGGAPVTNSLNLRYRTPAMETLASRGMKFTAAYAAPVCTPTRTAIMTGKNTARHRVTNWTTPTGVEPGGSNTADLRPPSEWRRTGIAANEVTLPRLLADHGYRTIHVGKGHLGSAGSFGQWPQNLGFQVNIAGSEIGHPASYLGTQNFGTGTHHVPNLSSYHGQDIFLTEALTLEMAKQLELCANESTPFFAYLAHYAVHSPFTVDQRFAANYPGLTGSALAFATMIEGMDKSLGDLLDKLEALGVAESTLVVFLSDNGGDLVNTPLRNKKGTLYEGGVRVPLIISWARPNPANPIQSALPIAPGSVCHQSVLAWDLFPTLLNLAGAAWSHAVDGQDLRGYLMGLPGEHRPQRFAIHFPHHRDNGAASQNPGTIWRDGEWKLIYDYQTGAAELFNLAEDLTETNNVAAAQPERVMAMSRAMARELNGLGALFPEYLTNGAPRPPLMPALPAMDLDGDGIPDLQEDTNADGLVSSGETDPDLADSDGDGTPDGAEYRTGTDPLNPASRFALSLERSNHQFDRLSWPGKSGALYRLEARVSLASGAWQLIADDIPGQDGTTSYGPLNWGVNQDARFYRLLLK
;
A
#
# COMPACT_ATOMS: atom_id res chain seq x y z
N MET A 1 -8.04 -10.45 17.59
CA MET A 1 -8.71 -9.22 18.10
C MET A 1 -7.90 -7.96 17.81
N ASP A 2 -6.57 -7.95 17.99
CA ASP A 2 -5.68 -6.81 17.69
C ASP A 2 -5.60 -6.39 16.21
N TRP A 3 -6.05 -7.24 15.29
CA TRP A 3 -6.05 -6.94 13.85
C TRP A 3 -7.23 -6.05 13.40
N LEU A 4 -8.28 -5.88 14.23
CA LEU A 4 -9.53 -5.20 13.85
C LEU A 4 -9.70 -3.78 14.45
N MET A 5 -8.74 -3.29 15.25
CA MET A 5 -8.76 -1.95 15.85
C MET A 5 -8.09 -0.86 14.98
N ARG A 6 -7.63 -1.20 13.77
CA ARG A 6 -6.88 -0.28 12.87
C ARG A 6 -7.66 0.25 11.65
N SER A 7 -8.99 0.18 11.62
CA SER A 7 -9.79 0.89 10.61
C SER A 7 -10.59 2.05 11.22
N ARG A 8 -10.18 3.28 10.87
CA ARG A 8 -10.98 4.50 11.09
C ARG A 8 -10.95 5.35 9.83
N GLU A 9 -12.00 5.24 9.03
CA GLU A 9 -12.82 6.41 8.75
C GLU A 9 -14.29 6.07 8.99
N GLY A 10 -14.96 6.95 9.73
CA GLY A 10 -16.34 6.81 10.11
C GLY A 10 -17.26 7.31 9.01
N ARG A 11 -18.04 6.38 8.47
CA ARG A 11 -19.42 6.55 7.97
C ARG A 11 -19.94 5.17 7.61
N GLY A 12 -20.91 4.64 8.37
CA GLY A 12 -21.48 3.29 8.18
C GLY A 12 -21.44 2.35 9.39
N ARG A 13 -21.17 2.85 10.61
CA ARG A 13 -20.92 1.99 11.79
C ARG A 13 -22.11 1.14 12.25
N MET A 14 -23.36 1.46 11.90
CA MET A 14 -24.52 0.73 12.41
C MET A 14 -24.77 -0.59 11.67
N GLY A 15 -24.66 -0.60 10.34
CA GLY A 15 -24.78 -1.82 9.54
C GLY A 15 -23.63 -2.80 9.77
N TRP A 16 -22.40 -2.30 9.87
CA TRP A 16 -21.22 -3.12 10.13
C TRP A 16 -21.15 -3.64 11.57
N ALA A 17 -21.59 -2.89 12.58
CA ALA A 17 -21.59 -3.37 13.97
C ALA A 17 -22.67 -4.44 14.22
N LEU A 18 -23.85 -4.31 13.63
CA LEU A 18 -24.90 -5.34 13.67
C LEU A 18 -24.48 -6.59 12.88
N LEU A 19 -23.83 -6.41 11.72
CA LEU A 19 -23.26 -7.49 10.93
C LEU A 19 -22.08 -8.18 11.66
N LEU A 20 -21.25 -7.44 12.40
CA LEU A 20 -20.17 -8.01 13.21
C LEU A 20 -20.69 -8.74 14.46
N LEU A 21 -21.78 -8.25 15.08
CA LEU A 21 -22.46 -8.95 16.17
C LEU A 21 -23.09 -10.24 15.65
N TRP A 22 -23.71 -10.20 14.46
CA TRP A 22 -24.27 -11.35 13.76
C TRP A 22 -23.20 -12.33 13.26
N LEU A 23 -22.07 -11.86 12.71
CA LEU A 23 -20.95 -12.70 12.29
C LEU A 23 -20.25 -13.34 13.50
N ALA A 24 -20.16 -12.64 14.64
CA ALA A 24 -19.63 -13.19 15.87
C ALA A 24 -20.57 -14.24 16.49
N THR A 25 -21.89 -14.03 16.47
CA THR A 25 -22.88 -15.02 16.93
C THR A 25 -23.06 -16.17 15.95
N ALA A 26 -22.98 -15.94 14.63
CA ALA A 26 -22.98 -16.97 13.61
C ALA A 26 -21.71 -17.82 13.72
N LYS A 27 -20.52 -17.22 13.81
CA LYS A 27 -19.28 -17.99 13.99
C LYS A 27 -19.26 -18.75 15.33
N ALA A 28 -19.85 -18.19 16.39
CA ALA A 28 -20.06 -18.92 17.65
C ALA A 28 -21.09 -20.07 17.53
N GLY A 29 -22.12 -19.92 16.70
CA GLY A 29 -23.11 -20.96 16.41
C GLY A 29 -22.55 -22.13 15.59
N TRP A 30 -21.59 -21.87 14.70
CA TRP A 30 -20.90 -22.91 13.92
C TRP A 30 -19.87 -23.68 14.77
N CYS A 31 -19.24 -23.04 15.76
CA CYS A 31 -18.32 -23.71 16.67
C CYS A 31 -19.00 -24.61 17.73
N ALA A 32 -20.31 -24.47 17.94
CA ALA A 32 -21.06 -25.22 18.96
C ALA A 32 -21.88 -26.41 18.43
N GLY A 33 -21.89 -26.68 17.12
CA GLY A 33 -22.66 -27.77 16.51
C GLY A 33 -22.06 -29.18 16.76
N LEU A 34 -22.92 -30.20 16.73
CA LEU A 34 -22.52 -31.62 16.80
C LEU A 34 -22.87 -32.34 15.50
N ASN A 35 -21.88 -32.93 14.84
CA ASN A 35 -22.03 -33.69 13.59
C ASN A 35 -21.65 -35.16 13.81
N ILE A 36 -22.50 -36.10 13.39
CA ILE A 36 -22.28 -37.55 13.57
C ILE A 36 -22.51 -38.28 12.25
N ALA A 37 -21.55 -39.10 11.84
CA ALA A 37 -21.60 -39.93 10.64
C ALA A 37 -21.41 -41.41 10.99
N PHE A 38 -22.09 -42.31 10.27
CA PHE A 38 -21.98 -43.76 10.48
C PHE A 38 -21.21 -44.43 9.34
N HIS A 39 -20.20 -45.23 9.68
CA HIS A 39 -19.32 -45.93 8.73
C HIS A 39 -19.24 -47.44 9.04
N ASN A 40 -18.95 -48.27 8.03
CA ASN A 40 -18.74 -49.71 8.20
C ASN A 40 -17.25 -50.07 8.01
N GLY A 41 -16.60 -50.61 9.06
CA GLY A 41 -15.17 -50.90 9.07
C GLY A 41 -14.88 -52.39 8.88
N ALA A 42 -14.41 -52.78 7.69
CA ALA A 42 -13.81 -54.09 7.45
C ALA A 42 -12.31 -54.05 7.80
N THR A 43 -11.95 -53.92 9.08
CA THR A 43 -10.68 -54.36 9.68
C THR A 43 -10.65 -54.06 11.19
N THR A 44 -9.93 -54.89 11.92
CA THR A 44 -9.95 -55.16 13.36
C THR A 44 -9.70 -53.98 14.31
N GLY A 45 -10.50 -53.88 15.38
CA GLY A 45 -10.09 -53.30 16.68
C GLY A 45 -10.77 -51.98 17.04
N GLY A 46 -11.69 -52.02 18.02
CA GLY A 46 -12.42 -50.85 18.50
C GLY A 46 -11.52 -49.80 19.17
N ALA A 47 -11.37 -48.66 18.50
CA ALA A 47 -11.04 -47.35 19.05
C ALA A 47 -11.33 -46.30 17.97
N MET A 48 -11.74 -45.08 18.35
CA MET A 48 -11.73 -43.93 17.43
C MET A 48 -10.29 -43.74 16.94
N ALA A 49 -10.00 -44.08 15.68
CA ALA A 49 -8.67 -43.89 15.12
C ALA A 49 -8.61 -42.51 14.42
N PRO A 50 -7.69 -41.62 14.81
CA PRO A 50 -7.21 -40.58 13.91
C PRO A 50 -6.22 -41.21 12.92
N GLU A 51 -6.23 -40.72 11.67
CA GLU A 51 -5.30 -41.01 10.55
C GLU A 51 -5.63 -42.15 9.58
N ALA A 52 -6.07 -41.77 8.38
CA ALA A 52 -5.25 -41.82 7.16
C ALA A 52 -6.03 -41.17 5.99
N ALA A 53 -5.44 -40.20 5.31
CA ALA A 53 -6.05 -39.50 4.18
C ALA A 53 -6.07 -40.35 2.89
N PRO A 54 -7.23 -40.55 2.23
CA PRO A 54 -7.28 -40.90 0.83
C PRO A 54 -7.48 -39.63 -0.01
N THR A 55 -6.57 -39.44 -0.96
CA THR A 55 -6.49 -38.36 -1.93
C THR A 55 -7.67 -38.34 -2.92
N THR A 56 -8.00 -37.12 -3.38
CA THR A 56 -8.77 -36.70 -4.58
C THR A 56 -10.25 -36.26 -4.42
N ALA A 57 -10.44 -34.99 -4.81
CA ALA A 57 -11.57 -34.28 -5.44
C ALA A 57 -12.92 -34.11 -4.69
N GLY A 58 -13.31 -32.83 -4.53
CA GLY A 58 -14.68 -32.28 -4.52
C GLY A 58 -15.69 -32.86 -3.55
N SER A 59 -16.04 -32.14 -2.48
CA SER A 59 -17.24 -32.44 -1.69
C SER A 59 -18.02 -31.20 -1.27
N VAL A 60 -19.31 -31.16 -1.63
CA VAL A 60 -20.33 -30.21 -1.14
C VAL A 60 -20.87 -30.67 0.21
N VAL A 61 -20.00 -30.69 1.21
CA VAL A 61 -20.39 -30.52 2.61
C VAL A 61 -19.49 -29.40 3.10
N ASP A 62 -20.06 -28.20 3.20
CA ASP A 62 -19.33 -27.04 3.68
C ASP A 62 -18.78 -27.34 5.09
N THR A 63 -17.50 -27.05 5.29
CA THR A 63 -16.57 -27.49 6.36
C THR A 63 -15.80 -28.78 6.14
N ALA A 64 -14.48 -28.66 6.36
CA ALA A 64 -13.48 -29.71 6.25
C ALA A 64 -13.95 -31.05 6.87
N ARG A 65 -13.61 -32.16 6.20
CA ARG A 65 -13.88 -33.54 6.65
C ARG A 65 -13.38 -33.87 8.06
N ASP A 66 -12.57 -33.00 8.66
CA ASP A 66 -11.93 -33.18 9.97
C ASP A 66 -12.89 -33.02 11.19
N TYR A 67 -14.17 -32.69 10.97
CA TYR A 67 -15.10 -32.26 12.04
C TYR A 67 -16.36 -33.11 12.24
N TRP A 68 -16.37 -34.38 11.81
CA TRP A 68 -17.47 -35.32 12.05
C TRP A 68 -17.10 -36.39 13.09
N ASN A 69 -18.01 -36.68 14.02
CA ASN A 69 -17.89 -37.82 14.92
C ASN A 69 -18.23 -39.10 14.14
N ASN A 70 -17.21 -39.83 13.69
CA ASN A 70 -17.37 -41.03 12.87
C ASN A 70 -17.57 -42.27 13.76
N VAL A 71 -18.77 -42.85 13.71
CA VAL A 71 -19.12 -44.09 14.41
C VAL A 71 -18.89 -45.26 13.46
N ILE A 72 -17.79 -46.00 13.67
CA ILE A 72 -17.38 -47.14 12.83
C ILE A 72 -17.86 -48.45 13.45
N ASN A 73 -18.65 -49.24 12.70
CA ASN A 73 -19.07 -50.56 13.12
C ASN A 73 -18.11 -51.65 12.61
N THR A 74 -17.59 -52.51 13.50
CA THR A 74 -16.69 -53.62 13.19
C THR A 74 -17.42 -54.97 13.25
N GLY A 75 -18.46 -55.14 12.42
CA GLY A 75 -18.98 -56.44 12.00
C GLY A 75 -19.59 -57.38 13.06
N GLY A 76 -20.92 -57.56 13.00
CA GLY A 76 -21.53 -58.88 13.18
C GLY A 76 -22.08 -59.29 14.55
N VAL A 77 -21.96 -58.49 15.62
CA VAL A 77 -22.59 -58.80 16.92
C VAL A 77 -23.28 -57.54 17.46
N GLY A 78 -24.54 -57.67 17.87
CA GLY A 78 -25.39 -56.57 18.33
C GLY A 78 -24.68 -55.70 19.38
N LEU A 79 -24.37 -54.46 19.01
CA LEU A 79 -23.75 -53.50 19.91
C LEU A 79 -24.80 -53.09 20.96
N THR A 80 -24.53 -53.38 22.22
CA THR A 80 -25.37 -52.97 23.35
C THR A 80 -24.51 -52.16 24.33
N ASN A 81 -24.95 -50.92 24.59
CA ASN A 81 -24.43 -49.99 25.61
C ASN A 81 -22.92 -49.69 25.58
N SER A 82 -22.47 -48.95 24.57
CA SER A 82 -21.21 -48.19 24.63
C SER A 82 -21.54 -46.70 24.45
N GLY A 83 -21.33 -45.89 25.50
CA GLY A 83 -21.50 -44.44 25.43
C GLY A 83 -20.31 -43.80 24.71
N PHE A 84 -20.55 -43.16 23.57
CA PHE A 84 -19.51 -42.46 22.80
C PHE A 84 -19.54 -40.97 23.13
N VAL A 85 -18.43 -40.46 23.63
CA VAL A 85 -18.29 -39.02 23.91
C VAL A 85 -18.11 -38.28 22.60
N LEU A 86 -18.98 -37.30 22.36
CA LEU A 86 -19.01 -36.50 21.12
C LEU A 86 -18.13 -35.27 21.27
N ARG A 87 -17.48 -34.90 20.16
CA ARG A 87 -16.71 -33.66 20.05
C ARG A 87 -17.46 -32.61 19.24
N ASP A 88 -17.28 -31.35 19.59
CA ASP A 88 -17.80 -30.22 18.83
C ASP A 88 -17.08 -30.04 17.49
N ALA A 89 -17.57 -29.10 16.67
CA ALA A 89 -16.95 -28.76 15.39
C ALA A 89 -15.54 -28.16 15.50
N GLY A 90 -15.02 -27.89 16.71
CA GLY A 90 -13.63 -27.50 16.99
C GLY A 90 -12.74 -28.68 17.40
N GLY A 91 -13.27 -29.90 17.50
CA GLY A 91 -12.55 -31.11 17.90
C GLY A 91 -12.37 -31.28 19.41
N VAL A 92 -13.04 -30.47 20.23
CA VAL A 92 -13.00 -30.51 21.70
C VAL A 92 -14.15 -31.37 22.22
N ASP A 93 -13.93 -32.07 23.34
CA ASP A 93 -14.97 -32.85 24.02
C ASP A 93 -16.17 -31.95 24.40
N ALA A 94 -17.33 -32.24 23.84
CA ALA A 94 -18.54 -31.46 24.07
C ALA A 94 -19.30 -31.90 25.34
N GLY A 95 -18.85 -32.95 26.04
CA GLY A 95 -19.55 -33.52 27.21
C GLY A 95 -20.85 -34.27 26.88
N ALA A 96 -21.30 -34.23 25.62
CA ALA A 96 -22.44 -34.99 25.13
C ALA A 96 -22.06 -36.45 24.86
N THR A 97 -22.94 -37.39 25.23
CA THR A 97 -22.68 -38.82 25.06
C THR A 97 -23.74 -39.47 24.17
N LEU A 98 -23.31 -40.09 23.07
CA LEU A 98 -24.15 -40.90 22.19
C LEU A 98 -24.31 -42.32 22.77
N HIS A 99 -25.55 -42.73 22.95
CA HIS A 99 -26.01 -44.05 23.33
C HIS A 99 -26.88 -44.62 22.20
N PHE A 100 -26.84 -45.93 22.00
CA PHE A 100 -27.76 -46.57 21.08
C PHE A 100 -28.02 -48.01 21.48
N LYS A 101 -29.16 -48.52 21.02
CA LYS A 101 -29.57 -49.92 21.11
C LYS A 101 -30.21 -50.26 19.77
N ALA A 102 -29.52 -51.00 18.92
CA ALA A 102 -30.02 -51.39 17.60
C ALA A 102 -29.65 -52.81 17.20
N GLY A 103 -30.54 -53.44 16.44
CA GLY A 103 -30.50 -54.86 16.12
C GLY A 103 -29.89 -55.20 14.76
N PHE A 104 -29.47 -54.24 13.93
CA PHE A 104 -28.78 -54.51 12.66
C PHE A 104 -28.06 -53.29 12.06
N SER A 105 -26.89 -53.52 11.46
CA SER A 105 -26.12 -52.57 10.65
C SER A 105 -25.77 -53.20 9.29
N GLY A 106 -25.81 -52.42 8.20
CA GLY A 106 -25.58 -52.95 6.86
C GLY A 106 -24.65 -52.08 6.00
N TYR A 107 -24.13 -52.68 4.92
CA TYR A 107 -23.34 -52.00 3.90
C TYR A 107 -24.25 -51.47 2.78
N ASN A 108 -23.94 -50.29 2.21
CA ASN A 108 -24.61 -49.78 1.01
C ASN A 108 -23.67 -49.96 -0.19
N THR A 109 -24.09 -50.70 -1.21
CA THR A 109 -23.29 -50.94 -2.43
C THR A 109 -23.54 -49.95 -3.56
N ASN A 110 -24.44 -48.97 -3.38
CA ASN A 110 -24.84 -48.04 -4.46
C ASN A 110 -23.93 -46.80 -4.57
N GLY A 111 -22.63 -46.95 -4.33
CA GLY A 111 -21.65 -45.86 -4.41
C GLY A 111 -21.63 -45.22 -5.82
N TRP A 112 -22.20 -44.04 -5.94
CA TRP A 112 -22.13 -43.20 -7.15
C TRP A 112 -20.73 -42.59 -7.26
N ALA A 113 -19.78 -43.33 -7.82
CA ALA A 113 -18.49 -42.82 -8.25
C ALA A 113 -18.52 -42.57 -9.78
N GLY A 114 -19.06 -41.42 -10.20
CA GLY A 114 -19.11 -41.00 -11.60
C GLY A 114 -18.70 -39.53 -11.73
N LYS A 115 -17.67 -39.28 -12.54
CA LYS A 115 -17.00 -37.98 -12.76
C LYS A 115 -18.00 -36.87 -13.14
N ASP A 116 -17.73 -35.67 -12.63
CA ASP A 116 -18.39 -34.37 -12.86
C ASP A 116 -19.59 -33.99 -11.96
N LYS A 117 -19.73 -34.59 -10.76
CA LYS A 117 -20.64 -34.08 -9.70
C LYS A 117 -20.01 -34.21 -8.30
N ASP A 118 -19.99 -33.12 -7.54
CA ASP A 118 -19.26 -32.92 -6.25
C ASP A 118 -19.91 -33.54 -4.99
N TYR A 119 -20.51 -34.73 -5.07
CA TYR A 119 -21.19 -35.34 -3.91
C TYR A 119 -20.62 -36.73 -3.56
N VAL A 120 -20.11 -36.89 -2.33
CA VAL A 120 -19.65 -38.18 -1.78
C VAL A 120 -20.62 -38.64 -0.67
N MET A 121 -21.24 -39.81 -0.83
CA MET A 121 -22.14 -40.41 0.18
C MET A 121 -21.35 -41.14 1.27
N MET A 122 -21.82 -41.12 2.53
CA MET A 122 -21.22 -41.83 3.67
C MET A 122 -21.38 -43.36 3.52
N GLU A 123 -20.29 -44.11 3.74
CA GLU A 123 -20.22 -45.58 3.58
C GLU A 123 -20.79 -46.33 4.81
N GLY A 124 -22.11 -46.23 5.05
CA GLY A 124 -22.78 -46.99 6.11
C GLY A 124 -24.20 -46.51 6.41
N TRP A 125 -25.01 -47.38 7.01
CA TRP A 125 -26.31 -47.03 7.58
C TRP A 125 -26.56 -47.78 8.90
N TYR A 126 -27.27 -47.12 9.80
CA TYR A 126 -27.60 -47.63 11.13
C TYR A 126 -29.11 -47.75 11.29
N GLY A 127 -29.62 -48.98 11.51
CA GLY A 127 -31.06 -49.26 11.45
C GLY A 127 -31.66 -49.74 12.77
N PHE A 128 -32.86 -49.23 13.12
CA PHE A 128 -33.54 -49.51 14.38
C PHE A 128 -34.91 -50.19 14.15
N ARG A 129 -35.25 -51.20 14.95
CA ARG A 129 -36.58 -51.84 15.04
C ARG A 129 -37.48 -51.16 16.08
N ALA A 130 -38.73 -51.61 16.17
CA ALA A 130 -39.64 -51.23 17.26
C ALA A 130 -38.99 -51.50 18.64
N GLY A 131 -38.90 -50.47 19.49
CA GLY A 131 -38.28 -50.54 20.82
C GLY A 131 -36.75 -50.35 20.85
N GLU A 132 -36.13 -50.07 19.69
CA GLU A 132 -34.72 -49.70 19.55
C GLU A 132 -34.57 -48.18 19.40
N PHE A 133 -33.42 -47.64 19.83
CA PHE A 133 -33.23 -46.20 19.93
C PHE A 133 -31.77 -45.75 19.71
N LEU A 134 -31.63 -44.48 19.37
CA LEU A 134 -30.41 -43.69 19.46
C LEU A 134 -30.68 -42.51 20.38
N ALA A 135 -29.90 -42.35 21.43
CA ALA A 135 -30.05 -41.28 22.39
C ALA A 135 -28.73 -40.51 22.55
N ILE A 136 -28.77 -39.19 22.56
CA ILE A 136 -27.64 -38.34 22.88
C ILE A 136 -27.98 -37.65 24.18
N SER A 137 -27.23 -37.92 25.23
CA SER A 137 -27.41 -37.33 26.55
C SER A 137 -26.43 -36.17 26.77
N ASN A 138 -26.78 -35.26 27.68
CA ASN A 138 -25.93 -34.14 28.11
C ASN A 138 -25.52 -33.18 26.99
N LEU A 139 -26.45 -32.78 26.12
CA LEU A 139 -26.19 -31.73 25.14
C LEU A 139 -25.74 -30.43 25.84
N PRO A 140 -24.68 -29.75 25.36
CA PRO A 140 -24.17 -28.53 25.97
C PRO A 140 -25.25 -27.47 26.20
N PRO A 141 -25.20 -26.72 27.31
CA PRO A 141 -26.08 -25.56 27.53
C PRO A 141 -25.99 -24.55 26.37
N ALA A 142 -24.82 -24.38 25.75
CA ALA A 142 -24.63 -23.51 24.59
C ALA A 142 -25.45 -23.96 23.35
N LEU A 143 -25.76 -25.26 23.23
CA LEU A 143 -26.62 -25.82 22.19
C LEU A 143 -28.11 -25.70 22.53
N THR A 144 -28.46 -25.88 23.81
CA THR A 144 -29.85 -26.00 24.26
C THR A 144 -30.49 -24.69 24.71
N ALA A 145 -29.70 -23.67 25.06
CA ALA A 145 -30.17 -22.41 25.66
C ALA A 145 -31.21 -21.65 24.82
N ASN A 146 -31.08 -21.63 23.49
CA ASN A 146 -32.00 -20.94 22.58
C ASN A 146 -32.85 -21.92 21.75
N GLY A 147 -32.82 -23.20 22.14
CA GLY A 147 -33.26 -24.31 21.30
C GLY A 147 -32.27 -24.61 20.17
N TYR A 148 -32.44 -25.79 19.57
CA TYR A 148 -31.60 -26.28 18.48
C TYR A 148 -32.47 -26.93 17.40
N LYS A 149 -31.86 -27.14 16.24
CA LYS A 149 -32.40 -27.98 15.18
C LYS A 149 -31.60 -29.26 15.01
N VAL A 150 -32.30 -30.36 14.73
CA VAL A 150 -31.71 -31.66 14.38
C VAL A 150 -32.00 -31.95 12.92
N ILE A 151 -30.95 -32.28 12.16
CA ILE A 151 -31.03 -32.67 10.75
C ILE A 151 -30.64 -34.14 10.67
N ILE A 152 -31.55 -35.00 10.20
CA ILE A 152 -31.29 -36.45 10.02
C ILE A 152 -31.10 -36.75 8.54
N TYR A 153 -30.03 -37.46 8.20
CA TYR A 153 -29.73 -37.95 6.86
C TYR A 153 -29.99 -39.46 6.81
N GLY A 154 -30.80 -39.95 5.87
CA GLY A 154 -31.10 -41.38 5.72
C GLY A 154 -31.20 -41.82 4.27
N ASP A 155 -31.09 -43.14 4.04
CA ASP A 155 -31.29 -43.79 2.75
C ASP A 155 -32.66 -44.48 2.71
N ALA A 156 -33.48 -44.21 1.69
CA ALA A 156 -34.78 -44.83 1.47
C ALA A 156 -34.81 -45.60 0.15
N ASN A 157 -34.42 -46.88 0.18
CA ASN A 157 -34.61 -47.77 -0.96
C ASN A 157 -36.03 -48.38 -0.96
N ASN A 158 -36.80 -48.07 -2.02
CA ASN A 158 -38.21 -48.39 -2.25
C ASN A 158 -39.18 -47.69 -1.28
N ALA A 159 -40.31 -47.19 -1.81
CA ALA A 159 -41.35 -46.42 -1.12
C ALA A 159 -41.73 -46.97 0.26
N ARG A 160 -40.98 -46.57 1.29
CA ARG A 160 -41.12 -46.99 2.69
C ARG A 160 -41.08 -45.74 3.56
N THR A 161 -42.13 -45.52 4.33
CA THR A 161 -42.22 -44.40 5.28
C THR A 161 -41.35 -44.68 6.50
N MET A 162 -40.33 -43.86 6.74
CA MET A 162 -39.53 -43.91 7.97
C MET A 162 -40.09 -42.91 8.99
N ASN A 163 -40.60 -43.40 10.10
CA ASN A 163 -41.05 -42.56 11.22
C ASN A 163 -39.96 -42.51 12.28
N TYR A 164 -39.57 -41.30 12.68
CA TYR A 164 -38.60 -41.01 13.76
C TYR A 164 -39.33 -40.29 14.89
N TYR A 165 -39.06 -40.67 16.14
CA TYR A 165 -39.72 -40.09 17.32
C TYR A 165 -38.70 -39.42 18.22
N ILE A 166 -38.95 -38.16 18.63
CA ILE A 166 -38.12 -37.41 19.58
C ILE A 166 -38.90 -37.08 20.86
N GLY A 167 -38.57 -37.77 21.97
CA GLY A 167 -39.22 -37.56 23.27
C GLY A 167 -40.69 -38.00 23.31
N SER A 168 -41.56 -37.19 23.92
CA SER A 168 -43.02 -37.43 24.04
C SER A 168 -43.88 -36.68 23.01
N GLU A 169 -43.28 -35.88 22.11
CA GLU A 169 -44.00 -35.16 21.05
C GLU A 169 -43.99 -35.98 19.74
N THR A 170 -45.16 -36.12 19.11
CA THR A 170 -45.36 -36.93 17.90
C THR A 170 -45.50 -36.04 16.67
N ARG A 171 -44.68 -36.24 15.62
CA ARG A 171 -44.96 -35.74 14.25
C ARG A 171 -44.75 -36.87 13.23
N ALA A 172 -45.80 -37.21 12.48
CA ALA A 172 -45.75 -38.18 11.39
C ALA A 172 -45.39 -37.49 10.06
N ILE A 173 -44.53 -38.10 9.25
CA ILE A 173 -44.23 -37.64 7.89
C ILE A 173 -45.02 -38.52 6.91
N VAL A 174 -45.93 -37.92 6.13
CA VAL A 174 -46.59 -38.55 4.99
C VAL A 174 -46.22 -37.75 3.75
N ASP A 175 -45.46 -38.35 2.83
CA ASP A 175 -45.22 -37.78 1.50
C ASP A 175 -46.13 -38.46 0.47
N GLY A 176 -46.86 -37.64 -0.28
CA GLY A 176 -47.71 -38.02 -1.38
C GLY A 176 -47.04 -37.69 -2.71
N THR A 177 -46.60 -38.74 -3.41
CA THR A 177 -46.41 -38.82 -4.86
C THR A 177 -45.28 -37.99 -5.50
N SER A 178 -44.15 -38.62 -5.84
CA SER A 178 -43.78 -38.98 -7.22
C SER A 178 -42.34 -39.51 -7.33
N ASN A 179 -42.09 -40.28 -8.39
CA ASN A 179 -40.92 -41.13 -8.63
C ASN A 179 -39.59 -40.38 -8.78
N PHE A 180 -38.51 -41.02 -8.31
CA PHE A 180 -37.10 -40.65 -8.48
C PHE A 180 -36.78 -40.15 -9.90
N SER A 181 -36.42 -38.87 -10.04
CA SER A 181 -35.74 -38.34 -11.23
C SER A 181 -34.58 -37.42 -10.85
N GLY A 182 -33.36 -37.95 -10.96
CA GLY A 182 -32.13 -37.26 -11.39
C GLY A 182 -31.53 -36.09 -10.60
N ASN A 183 -32.18 -35.52 -9.59
CA ASN A 183 -31.68 -34.38 -8.80
C ASN A 183 -31.63 -34.70 -7.30
N MET A 184 -30.52 -34.35 -6.64
CA MET A 184 -30.35 -34.43 -5.19
C MET A 184 -31.26 -33.41 -4.49
N ALA A 185 -32.53 -33.75 -4.29
CA ALA A 185 -33.35 -33.11 -3.28
C ALA A 185 -32.93 -33.68 -1.90
N PRO A 186 -32.58 -32.84 -0.91
CA PRO A 186 -32.19 -33.31 0.41
C PRO A 186 -33.43 -33.84 1.15
N PHE A 187 -33.66 -35.15 1.15
CA PHE A 187 -34.56 -35.77 2.12
C PHE A 187 -33.87 -35.80 3.49
N SER A 188 -33.81 -34.63 4.14
CA SER A 188 -33.42 -34.48 5.53
C SER A 188 -34.66 -34.19 6.37
N ALA A 189 -34.84 -34.90 7.47
CA ALA A 189 -35.86 -34.54 8.45
C ALA A 189 -35.27 -33.48 9.37
N VAL A 190 -35.80 -32.25 9.29
CA VAL A 190 -35.40 -31.14 10.16
C VAL A 190 -36.40 -30.98 11.28
N PHE A 191 -35.94 -31.15 12.52
CA PHE A 191 -36.71 -30.86 13.72
C PHE A 191 -36.17 -29.56 14.30
N THR A 192 -36.99 -28.52 14.44
CA THR A 192 -36.58 -27.22 14.99
C THR A 192 -37.28 -26.95 16.32
N GLY A 193 -36.68 -26.10 17.16
CA GLY A 193 -37.28 -25.66 18.44
C GLY A 193 -37.15 -26.66 19.58
N LEU A 194 -36.24 -27.63 19.46
CA LEU A 194 -35.95 -28.59 20.52
C LEU A 194 -35.10 -27.92 21.60
N THR A 195 -35.44 -28.11 22.88
CA THR A 195 -34.77 -27.44 24.01
C THR A 195 -34.24 -28.41 25.06
N ASN A 196 -34.50 -29.70 24.91
CA ASN A 196 -34.14 -30.72 25.89
C ASN A 196 -32.63 -30.96 25.91
N ALA A 197 -32.09 -31.22 27.11
CA ALA A 197 -30.68 -31.60 27.28
C ALA A 197 -30.36 -32.99 26.72
N ASP A 198 -31.37 -33.84 26.54
CA ASP A 198 -31.25 -35.17 25.98
C ASP A 198 -32.11 -35.30 24.71
N LEU A 199 -31.54 -35.89 23.66
CA LEU A 199 -32.18 -36.18 22.39
C LEU A 199 -32.33 -37.69 22.23
N VAL A 200 -33.55 -38.22 22.14
CA VAL A 200 -33.78 -39.65 21.88
C VAL A 200 -34.50 -39.80 20.56
N ILE A 201 -34.00 -40.63 19.65
CA ILE A 201 -34.59 -41.01 18.37
C ILE A 201 -34.96 -42.48 18.43
N THR A 202 -36.25 -42.83 18.33
CA THR A 202 -36.69 -44.24 18.32
C THR A 202 -37.24 -44.67 16.96
N GLY A 203 -37.10 -45.96 16.64
CA GLY A 203 -37.75 -46.58 15.47
C GLY A 203 -39.26 -46.72 15.64
N ASN A 204 -40.00 -46.89 14.53
CA ASN A 204 -41.47 -47.00 14.55
C ASN A 204 -41.95 -48.20 15.40
N PRO A 205 -42.70 -47.97 16.50
CA PRO A 205 -43.13 -49.04 17.40
C PRO A 205 -44.26 -49.92 16.82
N ASN A 206 -44.97 -49.46 15.78
CA ASN A 206 -46.17 -50.12 15.23
C ASN A 206 -45.91 -50.96 13.97
N ALA A 207 -44.64 -51.13 13.60
CA ALA A 207 -44.22 -51.83 12.41
C ALA A 207 -43.63 -53.21 12.76
N SER A 208 -44.37 -54.29 12.52
CA SER A 208 -43.89 -55.65 12.84
C SER A 208 -42.74 -56.13 11.93
N ASP A 209 -42.50 -55.48 10.78
CA ASP A 209 -41.42 -55.82 9.83
C ASP A 209 -40.71 -54.61 9.15
N SER A 210 -41.00 -53.37 9.56
CA SER A 210 -40.41 -52.16 8.95
C SER A 210 -39.20 -51.64 9.75
N ARG A 211 -38.08 -51.36 9.07
CA ARG A 211 -36.83 -50.86 9.67
C ARG A 211 -36.61 -49.39 9.24
N SER A 212 -36.29 -48.49 10.17
CA SER A 212 -35.83 -47.11 9.88
C SER A 212 -34.30 -47.07 9.89
N ALA A 213 -33.65 -46.34 8.98
CA ALA A 213 -32.19 -46.28 8.86
C ALA A 213 -31.65 -44.85 8.70
N ILE A 214 -30.56 -44.53 9.40
CA ILE A 214 -29.88 -43.22 9.41
C ILE A 214 -28.42 -43.40 8.97
N ASN A 215 -27.93 -42.50 8.13
CA ASN A 215 -26.54 -42.47 7.65
C ASN A 215 -25.72 -41.40 8.39
N GLY A 216 -26.37 -40.34 8.88
CA GLY A 216 -25.76 -39.31 9.72
C GLY A 216 -26.78 -38.38 10.35
N LEU A 217 -26.36 -37.55 11.30
CA LEU A 217 -27.18 -36.49 11.87
C LEU A 217 -26.34 -35.26 12.26
N GLN A 218 -26.97 -34.09 12.25
CA GLN A 218 -26.41 -32.83 12.76
C GLN A 218 -27.32 -32.20 13.81
N ILE A 219 -26.72 -31.60 14.83
CA ILE A 219 -27.40 -30.81 15.86
C ILE A 219 -26.82 -29.40 15.82
N VAL A 220 -27.66 -28.41 15.52
CA VAL A 220 -27.23 -27.02 15.28
C VAL A 220 -28.00 -26.10 16.22
N PRO A 221 -27.34 -25.23 17.00
CA PRO A 221 -28.04 -24.27 17.85
C PRO A 221 -28.86 -23.30 17.00
N LEU A 222 -30.06 -22.93 17.47
CA LEU A 222 -30.80 -21.84 16.87
C LEU A 222 -30.14 -20.52 17.30
N ALA A 223 -29.83 -19.66 16.32
CA ALA A 223 -29.35 -18.33 16.60
C ALA A 223 -30.40 -17.56 17.43
N ALA A 224 -29.95 -16.69 18.34
CA ALA A 224 -30.85 -15.74 18.97
C ALA A 224 -31.57 -14.94 17.88
N PRO A 225 -32.89 -14.67 17.99
CA PRO A 225 -33.62 -13.93 16.98
C PRO A 225 -32.92 -12.59 16.73
N PRO A 226 -32.80 -12.15 15.46
CA PRO A 226 -32.06 -10.93 15.14
C PRO A 226 -32.68 -9.72 15.86
N PRO A 227 -31.87 -8.75 16.31
CA PRO A 227 -32.40 -7.51 16.86
C PRO A 227 -33.22 -6.80 15.79
N VAL A 228 -34.48 -6.48 16.10
CA VAL A 228 -35.37 -5.70 15.23
C VAL A 228 -34.73 -4.33 15.01
N ILE A 229 -34.55 -3.91 13.75
CA ILE A 229 -34.12 -2.54 13.44
C ILE A 229 -35.26 -1.59 13.80
N PRO A 230 -35.14 -0.74 14.83
CA PRO A 230 -36.23 0.13 15.25
C PRO A 230 -36.58 1.12 14.13
N GLY A 231 -37.88 1.24 13.81
CA GLY A 231 -38.35 2.15 12.76
C GLY A 231 -38.22 1.63 11.33
N LEU A 232 -37.77 0.39 11.09
CA LEU A 232 -37.74 -0.19 9.74
C LEU A 232 -39.17 -0.45 9.22
N LEU A 233 -39.46 -0.01 8.00
CA LEU A 233 -40.66 -0.38 7.24
C LEU A 233 -40.29 -1.31 6.09
N GLY A 234 -41.07 -2.37 5.88
CA GLY A 234 -40.93 -3.26 4.73
C GLY A 234 -42.27 -3.51 4.08
N VAL A 235 -42.31 -3.44 2.75
CA VAL A 235 -43.49 -3.67 1.92
C VAL A 235 -43.17 -4.78 0.92
N ASN A 236 -44.04 -5.77 0.85
CA ASN A 236 -43.98 -6.87 -0.11
C ASN A 236 -45.36 -7.08 -0.75
N PHE A 237 -45.41 -7.67 -1.94
CA PHE A 237 -46.64 -7.90 -2.69
C PHE A 237 -47.06 -9.37 -2.61
N HIS A 238 -48.37 -9.63 -2.53
CA HIS A 238 -48.94 -10.96 -2.29
C HIS A 238 -50.19 -11.26 -3.13
N TYR A 239 -50.48 -12.55 -3.40
CA TYR A 239 -51.74 -13.07 -3.96
C TYR A 239 -52.51 -14.02 -3.00
N SER A 240 -53.79 -13.74 -2.69
CA SER A 240 -54.57 -14.61 -1.79
C SER A 240 -55.30 -15.80 -2.43
N ALA A 241 -54.82 -17.03 -2.13
CA ALA A 241 -55.66 -18.23 -2.02
C ALA A 241 -55.05 -19.26 -1.04
N THR A 242 -55.35 -19.12 0.27
CA THR A 242 -55.15 -20.12 1.33
C THR A 242 -53.72 -20.56 1.69
N GLY A 243 -52.78 -19.61 1.91
CA GLY A 243 -51.49 -19.92 2.53
C GLY A 243 -51.03 -18.81 3.47
N ALA A 244 -50.64 -19.14 4.70
CA ALA A 244 -49.90 -18.22 5.56
C ALA A 244 -48.47 -18.11 5.01
N LEU A 245 -48.06 -16.91 4.58
CA LEU A 245 -46.70 -16.65 4.15
C LEU A 245 -45.94 -15.87 5.23
N ALA A 246 -44.89 -16.50 5.74
CA ALA A 246 -43.69 -15.77 6.14
C ALA A 246 -42.92 -15.47 4.84
N ALA A 247 -42.38 -14.26 4.68
CA ALA A 247 -41.31 -14.04 3.71
C ALA A 247 -40.24 -15.10 3.99
N GLN A 248 -39.83 -15.88 2.98
CA GLN A 248 -38.65 -16.73 3.15
C GLN A 248 -37.47 -15.82 3.49
N GLU A 249 -36.62 -16.19 4.45
CA GLU A 249 -35.35 -15.49 4.67
C GLU A 249 -34.52 -15.62 3.38
N VAL A 250 -34.39 -14.53 2.62
CA VAL A 250 -33.57 -14.50 1.40
C VAL A 250 -32.29 -13.72 1.65
N ALA A 251 -31.17 -14.27 1.18
CA ALA A 251 -29.86 -13.63 1.30
C ALA A 251 -29.86 -12.27 0.60
N GLY A 252 -29.45 -11.22 1.32
CA GLY A 252 -29.31 -9.85 0.81
C GLY A 252 -30.42 -8.88 1.17
N VAL A 253 -31.51 -9.35 1.79
CA VAL A 253 -32.56 -8.49 2.38
C VAL A 253 -32.24 -8.20 3.85
N LEU A 254 -32.51 -6.98 4.33
CA LEU A 254 -32.28 -6.66 5.74
C LEU A 254 -33.25 -7.46 6.63
N PRO A 255 -32.78 -8.12 7.70
CA PRO A 255 -33.63 -8.92 8.57
C PRO A 255 -34.73 -8.09 9.22
N MET A 256 -35.98 -8.57 9.16
CA MET A 256 -37.12 -7.93 9.80
C MET A 256 -38.19 -8.93 10.23
N SER A 257 -38.84 -8.66 11.36
CA SER A 257 -39.81 -9.56 11.99
C SER A 257 -41.22 -9.50 11.42
N GLY A 258 -41.58 -8.47 10.64
CA GLY A 258 -42.93 -8.32 10.09
C GLY A 258 -42.97 -7.47 8.83
N TRP A 259 -43.42 -8.04 7.72
CA TRP A 259 -43.63 -7.36 6.44
C TRP A 259 -45.06 -6.86 6.29
N ASN A 260 -45.23 -5.68 5.68
CA ASN A 260 -46.54 -5.24 5.19
C ASN A 260 -46.79 -5.94 3.86
N ASN A 261 -47.58 -7.02 3.90
CA ASN A 261 -47.94 -7.80 2.72
C ASN A 261 -49.19 -7.21 2.06
N LEU A 262 -49.03 -6.62 0.89
CA LEU A 262 -50.12 -6.03 0.11
C LEU A 262 -50.74 -7.09 -0.80
N ASP A 263 -52.02 -7.40 -0.62
CA ASP A 263 -52.74 -8.37 -1.47
C ASP A 263 -53.13 -7.76 -2.82
N VAL A 264 -52.26 -7.86 -3.81
CA VAL A 264 -52.42 -7.26 -5.14
C VAL A 264 -53.36 -8.04 -6.09
N GLY A 265 -54.10 -9.04 -5.60
CA GLY A 265 -55.16 -9.75 -6.35
C GLY A 265 -54.67 -10.88 -7.29
N ASN A 266 -55.57 -11.54 -8.03
CA ASN A 266 -55.25 -12.71 -8.89
C ASN A 266 -54.19 -12.43 -9.97
N PHE A 267 -53.47 -13.47 -10.41
CA PHE A 267 -52.55 -13.39 -11.56
C PHE A 267 -53.25 -12.93 -12.84
N GLY A 268 -52.69 -11.94 -13.54
CA GLY A 268 -53.23 -11.44 -14.82
C GLY A 268 -52.82 -10.02 -15.20
N ASN A 269 -53.16 -9.63 -16.44
CA ASN A 269 -53.07 -8.26 -16.95
C ASN A 269 -54.27 -7.44 -16.49
N PHE A 270 -54.02 -6.27 -15.90
CA PHE A 270 -55.03 -5.32 -15.47
C PHE A 270 -54.80 -3.95 -16.15
N THR A 271 -55.88 -3.25 -16.49
CA THR A 271 -55.86 -1.85 -16.95
C THR A 271 -56.66 -0.99 -15.99
N ASN A 272 -56.11 0.17 -15.60
CA ASN A 272 -56.65 1.09 -14.59
C ASN A 272 -56.99 0.39 -13.26
N TYR A 273 -55.99 -0.23 -12.62
CA TYR A 273 -56.17 -0.92 -11.34
C TYR A 273 -55.60 -0.07 -10.19
N PRO A 274 -56.44 0.71 -9.47
CA PRO A 274 -56.00 1.41 -8.28
C PRO A 274 -55.98 0.46 -7.08
N PHE A 275 -54.81 0.33 -6.45
CA PHE A 275 -54.73 -0.32 -5.15
C PHE A 275 -55.03 0.72 -4.06
N GLY A 276 -56.06 0.48 -3.26
CA GLY A 276 -56.49 1.41 -2.21
C GLY A 276 -55.38 1.70 -1.20
N GLU A 277 -55.40 2.90 -0.60
CA GLU A 277 -54.42 3.31 0.40
C GLU A 277 -54.31 2.28 1.54
N THR A 278 -53.16 1.62 1.62
CA THR A 278 -52.90 0.59 2.63
C THR A 278 -52.04 1.17 3.74
N PRO A 279 -52.51 1.20 5.00
CA PRO A 279 -51.69 1.64 6.13
C PRO A 279 -50.50 0.70 6.36
N LEU A 280 -49.34 1.27 6.71
CA LEU A 280 -48.12 0.54 7.00
C LEU A 280 -47.87 0.44 8.51
N THR A 281 -47.26 -0.67 8.91
CA THR A 281 -46.76 -0.96 10.27
C THR A 281 -45.25 -1.15 10.25
N LEU A 282 -44.56 -0.70 11.30
CA LEU A 282 -43.13 -0.97 11.50
C LEU A 282 -42.87 -2.47 11.62
N ALA A 283 -41.62 -2.88 11.45
CA ALA A 283 -41.20 -4.27 11.55
C ALA A 283 -41.54 -4.94 12.91
N ASP A 284 -41.71 -4.17 13.98
CA ASP A 284 -42.17 -4.63 15.30
C ASP A 284 -43.69 -4.67 15.46
N GLY A 285 -44.45 -4.36 14.41
CA GLY A 285 -45.91 -4.30 14.38
C GLY A 285 -46.51 -2.95 14.81
N THR A 286 -45.70 -1.95 15.14
CA THR A 286 -46.20 -0.62 15.55
C THR A 286 -46.92 0.08 14.39
N PRO A 287 -48.17 0.55 14.57
CA PRO A 287 -48.88 1.34 13.56
C PRO A 287 -48.15 2.64 13.22
N THR A 288 -48.11 3.01 11.93
CA THR A 288 -47.54 4.29 11.47
C THR A 288 -48.61 5.16 10.79
N SER A 289 -48.29 6.44 10.60
CA SER A 289 -49.07 7.32 9.70
C SER A 289 -48.81 7.05 8.23
N ALA A 290 -47.81 6.20 7.90
CA ALA A 290 -47.41 5.95 6.54
C ALA A 290 -48.43 5.05 5.82
N ARG A 291 -48.67 5.36 4.55
CA ARG A 291 -49.55 4.61 3.65
C ARG A 291 -48.82 4.36 2.34
N VAL A 292 -49.15 3.24 1.71
CA VAL A 292 -48.72 2.94 0.35
C VAL A 292 -49.94 2.88 -0.57
N ASN A 293 -49.80 3.48 -1.74
CA ASN A 293 -50.80 3.48 -2.79
C ASN A 293 -50.10 3.09 -4.10
N ILE A 294 -50.75 2.26 -4.90
CA ILE A 294 -50.23 1.81 -6.18
C ILE A 294 -51.23 2.21 -7.25
N SER A 295 -50.78 3.03 -8.20
CA SER A 295 -51.56 3.45 -9.35
C SER A 295 -50.92 2.86 -10.61
N LEU A 296 -51.55 1.84 -11.17
CA LEU A 296 -51.13 1.19 -12.41
C LEU A 296 -52.07 1.60 -13.55
N VAL A 297 -51.54 2.22 -14.61
CA VAL A 297 -52.30 2.49 -15.84
C VAL A 297 -52.53 1.17 -16.60
N SER A 298 -51.48 0.37 -16.71
CA SER A 298 -51.52 -1.05 -17.03
C SER A 298 -50.56 -1.80 -16.11
N GLY A 299 -50.87 -3.04 -15.75
CA GLY A 299 -50.00 -3.82 -14.88
C GLY A 299 -50.26 -5.30 -14.91
N TYR A 300 -49.23 -6.08 -14.58
CA TYR A 300 -49.33 -7.53 -14.44
C TYR A 300 -48.91 -7.95 -13.03
N ASN A 301 -49.74 -8.79 -12.41
CA ASN A 301 -49.36 -9.53 -11.21
C ASN A 301 -48.96 -10.96 -11.58
N GLY A 302 -47.78 -11.39 -11.14
CA GLY A 302 -47.17 -12.67 -11.51
C GLY A 302 -46.64 -13.49 -10.34
N ASN A 303 -46.62 -14.81 -10.52
CA ASN A 303 -45.88 -15.72 -9.65
C ASN A 303 -44.64 -16.19 -10.39
N VAL A 304 -43.53 -16.37 -9.69
CA VAL A 304 -42.38 -17.07 -10.25
C VAL A 304 -42.60 -18.58 -10.11
N ARG A 305 -43.55 -19.11 -10.88
CA ARG A 305 -43.68 -20.56 -11.06
C ARG A 305 -42.63 -21.00 -12.07
N CYS A 306 -41.59 -21.66 -11.61
CA CYS A 306 -40.53 -22.26 -12.41
C CYS A 306 -41.09 -22.96 -13.67
N GLY A 307 -41.09 -22.24 -14.78
CA GLY A 307 -41.11 -22.82 -16.11
C GLY A 307 -39.67 -23.10 -16.48
N ASN A 308 -39.31 -24.38 -16.45
CA ASN A 308 -38.08 -24.98 -16.98
C ASN A 308 -36.91 -24.05 -17.34
N ALA A 309 -35.79 -24.35 -16.65
CA ALA A 309 -34.41 -23.94 -16.93
C ALA A 309 -33.94 -22.68 -16.21
N THR A 310 -32.88 -22.90 -15.41
CA THR A 310 -32.06 -21.95 -14.62
C THR A 310 -32.63 -21.61 -13.24
N GLY A 311 -31.91 -22.09 -12.21
CA GLY A 311 -32.15 -21.80 -10.80
C GLY A 311 -31.66 -20.40 -10.43
N ASP A 312 -32.08 -19.39 -11.18
CA ASP A 312 -31.70 -18.00 -10.93
C ASP A 312 -32.72 -17.33 -9.98
N ARG A 313 -32.29 -17.20 -8.73
CA ARG A 313 -32.46 -16.07 -7.80
C ARG A 313 -33.76 -15.27 -7.91
N THR A 314 -34.80 -15.75 -7.22
CA THR A 314 -35.95 -14.92 -6.87
C THR A 314 -35.82 -14.38 -5.44
N LEU A 315 -35.92 -13.06 -5.28
CA LEU A 315 -35.89 -12.41 -3.96
C LEU A 315 -37.20 -12.59 -3.18
N MET A 316 -38.33 -12.65 -3.88
CA MET A 316 -39.66 -13.01 -3.37
C MET A 316 -40.43 -13.77 -4.46
N SER A 317 -41.43 -14.57 -4.08
CA SER A 317 -42.19 -15.42 -5.02
C SER A 317 -43.15 -14.67 -5.95
N GLU A 318 -43.42 -13.39 -5.67
CA GLU A 318 -44.45 -12.57 -6.30
C GLU A 318 -43.92 -11.14 -6.55
N TYR A 319 -44.49 -10.44 -7.54
CA TYR A 319 -44.05 -9.11 -7.96
C TYR A 319 -45.16 -8.35 -8.70
N ILE A 320 -44.97 -7.03 -8.82
CA ILE A 320 -45.78 -6.15 -9.68
C ILE A 320 -44.94 -5.62 -10.84
N SER A 321 -45.50 -5.54 -12.05
CA SER A 321 -44.83 -4.94 -13.23
C SER A 321 -45.76 -4.00 -14.00
N TRP A 322 -45.20 -3.00 -14.68
CA TRP A 322 -45.90 -1.90 -15.38
C TRP A 322 -46.14 -2.12 -16.89
N ASP A 323 -46.19 -3.35 -17.37
CA ASP A 323 -46.36 -3.68 -18.80
C ASP A 323 -47.18 -4.97 -18.99
N PRO A 324 -48.21 -5.01 -19.85
CA PRO A 324 -48.82 -6.26 -20.28
C PRO A 324 -47.90 -7.03 -21.23
N VAL A 325 -47.59 -8.27 -20.84
CA VAL A 325 -46.83 -9.26 -21.62
C VAL A 325 -47.16 -9.18 -23.13
N ASP A 326 -46.11 -9.02 -23.95
CA ASP A 326 -46.07 -9.04 -25.42
C ASP A 326 -46.59 -7.80 -26.19
N GLY A 327 -45.88 -6.68 -26.05
CA GLY A 327 -45.51 -5.80 -27.17
C GLY A 327 -46.63 -5.13 -27.99
N SER A 328 -47.77 -4.77 -27.38
CA SER A 328 -48.89 -4.18 -28.13
C SER A 328 -49.63 -3.01 -27.47
N GLY A 329 -49.00 -2.25 -26.57
CA GLY A 329 -49.56 -1.01 -26.03
C GLY A 329 -48.50 0.08 -25.79
N PRO A 330 -48.89 1.37 -25.71
CA PRO A 330 -47.99 2.44 -25.28
C PRO A 330 -47.50 2.21 -23.84
N GLU A 331 -46.25 2.55 -23.58
CA GLU A 331 -45.61 2.56 -22.26
C GLU A 331 -46.29 3.62 -21.38
N ASP A 332 -47.21 3.19 -20.52
CA ASP A 332 -47.90 4.10 -19.61
C ASP A 332 -47.22 4.08 -18.23
N PRO A 333 -46.74 5.23 -17.72
CA PRO A 333 -46.06 5.28 -16.42
C PRO A 333 -47.04 4.99 -15.30
N GLY A 334 -46.84 3.88 -14.58
CA GLY A 334 -47.47 3.71 -13.28
C GLY A 334 -46.52 4.08 -12.14
N GLN A 335 -47.11 4.26 -10.97
CA GLN A 335 -46.41 4.83 -9.82
C GLN A 335 -46.78 4.06 -8.55
N LEU A 336 -45.77 3.69 -7.76
CA LEU A 336 -45.95 3.28 -6.37
C LEU A 336 -45.62 4.48 -5.50
N ARG A 337 -46.59 4.93 -4.70
CA ARG A 337 -46.44 6.11 -3.85
C ARG A 337 -46.49 5.71 -2.39
N VAL A 338 -45.47 6.10 -1.63
CA VAL A 338 -45.45 6.00 -0.16
C VAL A 338 -45.66 7.41 0.39
N GLU A 339 -46.64 7.56 1.28
CA GLU A 339 -47.03 8.85 1.86
C GLU A 339 -47.15 8.77 3.37
N GLY A 340 -47.09 9.92 4.06
CA GLY A 340 -47.33 9.98 5.49
C GLY A 340 -46.19 9.45 6.35
N LEU A 341 -44.95 9.41 5.85
CA LEU A 341 -43.77 9.06 6.66
C LEU A 341 -43.61 10.08 7.80
N GLY A 342 -43.53 9.57 9.03
CA GLY A 342 -43.50 10.39 10.23
C GLY A 342 -42.16 11.08 10.49
N PRO A 343 -42.07 11.86 11.59
CA PRO A 343 -40.83 12.55 12.02
C PRO A 343 -39.61 11.63 12.12
N GLU A 344 -39.82 10.36 12.45
CA GLU A 344 -38.78 9.33 12.56
C GLU A 344 -38.03 9.07 11.24
N PHE A 345 -38.65 9.35 10.09
CA PHE A 345 -38.01 9.30 8.78
C PHE A 345 -37.62 10.70 8.29
N THR A 346 -38.45 11.71 8.52
CA THR A 346 -38.28 13.04 7.90
C THR A 346 -37.28 13.94 8.62
N THR A 347 -37.03 13.75 9.93
CA THR A 347 -36.17 14.65 10.72
C THR A 347 -34.68 14.50 10.39
N ASN A 348 -34.20 13.25 10.27
CA ASN A 348 -32.79 12.94 10.00
C ASN A 348 -32.56 12.35 8.59
N GLY A 349 -33.64 12.27 7.82
CA GLY A 349 -33.71 11.58 6.55
C GLY A 349 -33.80 10.06 6.70
N TYR A 350 -34.05 9.40 5.58
CA TYR A 350 -34.21 7.96 5.47
C TYR A 350 -33.61 7.47 4.16
N ASP A 351 -33.42 6.17 4.09
CA ASP A 351 -32.97 5.47 2.90
C ASP A 351 -34.07 4.51 2.42
N VAL A 352 -34.16 4.25 1.11
CA VAL A 352 -35.10 3.29 0.51
C VAL A 352 -34.31 2.28 -0.30
N LEU A 353 -34.49 1.00 0.01
CA LEU A 353 -34.03 -0.12 -0.81
C LEU A 353 -35.22 -0.64 -1.62
N VAL A 354 -35.09 -0.71 -2.94
CA VAL A 354 -36.10 -1.23 -3.86
C VAL A 354 -35.55 -2.51 -4.48
N TYR A 355 -36.25 -3.62 -4.31
CA TYR A 355 -35.86 -4.94 -4.80
C TYR A 355 -36.63 -5.29 -6.07
N PHE A 356 -35.92 -5.76 -7.10
CA PHE A 356 -36.48 -6.05 -8.42
C PHE A 356 -36.10 -7.44 -8.92
N ASP A 357 -36.90 -7.97 -9.85
CA ASP A 357 -36.73 -9.31 -10.41
C ASP A 357 -35.67 -9.31 -11.52
N SER A 358 -34.92 -10.40 -11.68
CA SER A 358 -34.06 -10.61 -12.87
C SER A 358 -34.70 -11.58 -13.83
N ASP A 359 -34.98 -11.12 -15.06
CA ASP A 359 -35.25 -12.00 -16.19
C ASP A 359 -33.96 -12.19 -17.01
N ASN A 360 -33.67 -13.36 -17.55
CA ASN A 360 -32.42 -13.64 -18.28
C ASN A 360 -32.36 -12.99 -19.69
N ALA A 361 -33.15 -11.94 -19.94
CA ALA A 361 -33.45 -11.40 -21.27
C ALA A 361 -32.61 -10.18 -21.69
N ASN A 362 -31.60 -9.77 -20.90
CA ASN A 362 -30.65 -8.72 -21.28
C ASN A 362 -31.29 -7.32 -21.50
N ARG A 363 -32.38 -7.00 -20.80
CA ARG A 363 -33.14 -5.74 -20.95
C ARG A 363 -32.62 -4.64 -20.01
N THR A 364 -32.93 -3.38 -20.32
CA THR A 364 -32.63 -2.22 -19.45
C THR A 364 -33.90 -1.51 -18.99
N PHE A 365 -33.93 -1.09 -17.73
CA PHE A 365 -35.03 -0.31 -17.15
C PHE A 365 -34.48 0.79 -16.26
N THR A 366 -35.24 1.88 -16.07
CA THR A 366 -34.88 2.97 -15.16
C THR A 366 -35.82 2.99 -13.97
N VAL A 367 -35.26 3.09 -12.75
CA VAL A 367 -36.00 3.26 -11.50
C VAL A 367 -35.75 4.67 -10.96
N ARG A 368 -36.81 5.41 -10.65
CA ARG A 368 -36.71 6.82 -10.20
C ARG A 368 -37.45 7.06 -8.88
N ILE A 369 -36.83 7.87 -8.03
CA ILE A 369 -37.50 8.53 -6.90
C ILE A 369 -37.15 10.03 -6.97
N GLY A 370 -38.10 10.87 -7.37
CA GLY A 370 -37.85 12.30 -7.63
C GLY A 370 -36.85 12.50 -8.78
N ASP A 371 -35.86 13.38 -8.59
CA ASP A 371 -34.83 13.68 -9.61
C ASP A 371 -33.70 12.63 -9.66
N VAL A 372 -33.73 11.61 -8.80
CA VAL A 372 -32.70 10.56 -8.73
C VAL A 372 -33.18 9.34 -9.51
N SER A 373 -32.39 8.92 -10.50
CA SER A 373 -32.67 7.77 -11.35
C SER A 373 -31.50 6.76 -11.33
N PHE A 374 -31.84 5.47 -11.42
CA PHE A 374 -30.90 4.36 -11.62
C PHE A 374 -31.30 3.56 -12.84
N VAL A 375 -30.34 3.27 -13.72
CA VAL A 375 -30.56 2.40 -14.88
C VAL A 375 -30.10 0.98 -14.52
N GLY A 376 -31.05 0.04 -14.46
CA GLY A 376 -30.82 -1.39 -14.28
C GLY A 376 -30.64 -2.11 -15.62
N ALA A 377 -29.88 -3.21 -15.62
CA ALA A 377 -29.79 -4.16 -16.73
C ALA A 377 -29.83 -5.59 -16.20
N ASP A 378 -30.58 -6.46 -16.87
CA ASP A 378 -30.89 -7.81 -16.40
C ASP A 378 -29.69 -8.75 -16.21
N ASN A 379 -28.58 -8.57 -16.95
CA ASN A 379 -27.41 -9.48 -16.91
C ASN A 379 -26.05 -8.79 -16.63
N ALA A 380 -26.03 -7.53 -16.18
CA ALA A 380 -24.77 -6.86 -15.87
C ALA A 380 -24.41 -7.00 -14.39
N ALA A 381 -23.24 -7.54 -14.09
CA ALA A 381 -22.58 -7.28 -12.82
C ALA A 381 -22.34 -5.77 -12.73
N PHE A 382 -23.12 -5.09 -11.90
CA PHE A 382 -23.06 -3.64 -11.75
C PHE A 382 -21.70 -3.21 -11.18
N ALA A 383 -20.96 -2.40 -11.92
CA ALA A 383 -19.92 -1.56 -11.34
C ALA A 383 -20.62 -0.44 -10.55
N ASP A 384 -20.22 -0.25 -9.29
CA ASP A 384 -20.73 0.76 -8.34
C ASP A 384 -22.08 0.50 -7.63
N VAL A 385 -22.57 -0.75 -7.59
CA VAL A 385 -23.67 -1.18 -6.68
C VAL A 385 -23.14 -2.11 -5.60
N TYR A 386 -23.51 -1.82 -4.34
CA TYR A 386 -23.06 -2.56 -3.14
C TYR A 386 -23.51 -4.02 -3.21
N THR A 387 -22.56 -4.96 -3.20
CA THR A 387 -22.81 -6.39 -3.02
C THR A 387 -22.92 -6.71 -1.53
N LEU A 388 -24.12 -7.07 -1.07
CA LEU A 388 -24.34 -7.75 0.21
C LEU A 388 -25.09 -9.05 -0.08
N ALA A 389 -24.36 -10.08 -0.50
CA ALA A 389 -24.82 -11.46 -0.40
C ALA A 389 -23.73 -12.24 0.31
N ALA A 390 -24.06 -12.83 1.47
CA ALA A 390 -23.12 -13.58 2.29
C ALA A 390 -22.62 -14.87 1.59
N ASP A 391 -23.31 -15.33 0.54
CA ASP A 391 -23.02 -16.62 -0.13
C ASP A 391 -22.96 -16.50 -1.68
N GLY A 392 -22.20 -15.55 -2.21
CA GLY A 392 -21.70 -15.67 -3.59
C GLY A 392 -22.72 -15.52 -4.73
N GLY A 393 -23.59 -14.51 -4.70
CA GLY A 393 -23.87 -13.84 -5.97
C GLY A 393 -24.83 -12.65 -5.94
N PRO A 394 -25.21 -12.12 -7.12
CA PRO A 394 -25.90 -10.84 -7.23
C PRO A 394 -27.28 -10.86 -6.55
N ALA A 395 -27.55 -9.84 -5.74
CA ALA A 395 -28.89 -9.46 -5.30
C ALA A 395 -29.27 -8.16 -6.05
N ASN A 396 -30.47 -8.13 -6.62
CA ASN A 396 -30.96 -7.08 -7.51
C ASN A 396 -31.75 -6.02 -6.72
N TYR A 397 -31.08 -4.94 -6.31
CA TYR A 397 -31.74 -3.83 -5.62
C TYR A 397 -31.14 -2.46 -5.95
N ALA A 398 -31.96 -1.41 -5.83
CA ALA A 398 -31.57 -0.01 -5.94
C ALA A 398 -31.66 0.64 -4.56
N TRP A 399 -30.66 1.45 -4.19
CA TRP A 399 -30.58 2.09 -2.88
C TRP A 399 -30.60 3.61 -3.02
N PHE A 400 -31.73 4.21 -2.67
CA PHE A 400 -31.93 5.65 -2.61
C PHE A 400 -31.59 6.14 -1.20
N ARG A 401 -30.68 7.11 -1.09
CA ARG A 401 -30.12 7.54 0.20
C ARG A 401 -30.47 8.98 0.53
N GLY A 402 -30.75 9.24 1.80
CA GLY A 402 -30.86 10.60 2.34
C GLY A 402 -32.10 11.35 1.86
N LEU A 403 -33.19 10.63 1.61
CA LEU A 403 -34.49 11.22 1.34
C LEU A 403 -35.01 11.87 2.64
N THR A 404 -35.67 13.02 2.53
CA THR A 404 -36.17 13.77 3.71
C THR A 404 -37.65 14.11 3.62
N ASN A 405 -38.30 13.84 2.49
CA ASN A 405 -39.70 14.18 2.26
C ASN A 405 -40.62 13.20 3.02
N SER A 406 -41.78 13.68 3.47
CA SER A 406 -42.80 12.82 4.11
C SER A 406 -43.50 11.86 3.13
N SER A 407 -43.15 11.92 1.85
CA SER A 407 -43.66 11.06 0.79
C SER A 407 -42.62 10.91 -0.31
N PHE A 408 -42.71 9.80 -1.04
CA PHE A 408 -41.97 9.59 -2.28
C PHE A 408 -42.77 8.76 -3.26
N SER A 409 -42.50 8.97 -4.54
CA SER A 409 -43.04 8.16 -5.63
C SER A 409 -41.91 7.38 -6.26
N LEU A 410 -42.12 6.08 -6.38
CA LEU A 410 -41.31 5.17 -7.18
C LEU A 410 -41.93 5.08 -8.58
N GLU A 411 -41.14 5.44 -9.57
CA GLU A 411 -41.49 5.36 -10.98
C GLU A 411 -40.51 4.43 -11.69
N MET A 412 -41.03 3.65 -12.63
CA MET A 412 -40.21 2.77 -13.48
C MET A 412 -40.54 3.02 -14.94
N ASP A 413 -39.49 3.07 -15.75
CA ASP A 413 -39.54 3.37 -17.18
C ASP A 413 -38.72 2.30 -17.91
N SER A 414 -39.29 1.65 -18.91
CA SER A 414 -38.65 0.51 -19.56
C SER A 414 -38.58 0.68 -21.08
N ASP A 415 -37.43 1.12 -21.59
CA ASP A 415 -37.23 1.34 -23.02
C ASP A 415 -37.33 0.06 -23.89
N THR A 416 -37.31 -1.15 -23.28
CA THR A 416 -37.22 -2.43 -24.02
C THR A 416 -37.98 -3.62 -23.37
N GLY A 417 -38.90 -3.39 -22.43
CA GLY A 417 -39.80 -4.40 -21.88
C GLY A 417 -39.86 -4.49 -20.34
N ARG A 418 -40.72 -5.38 -19.84
CA ARG A 418 -41.13 -5.56 -18.44
C ARG A 418 -40.09 -5.28 -17.32
N ALA A 419 -40.36 -4.25 -16.51
CA ALA A 419 -39.72 -4.01 -15.19
C ALA A 419 -40.62 -4.49 -14.04
N ALA A 420 -40.08 -5.25 -13.09
CA ALA A 420 -40.83 -5.86 -11.97
C ALA A 420 -40.23 -5.52 -10.59
N VAL A 421 -41.06 -5.09 -9.64
CA VAL A 421 -40.66 -4.86 -8.23
C VAL A 421 -41.23 -5.98 -7.36
N ASN A 422 -40.35 -6.60 -6.57
CA ASN A 422 -40.71 -7.61 -5.59
C ASN A 422 -41.06 -7.00 -4.23
N ALA A 423 -40.23 -6.06 -3.75
CA ALA A 423 -40.37 -5.50 -2.40
C ALA A 423 -39.64 -4.17 -2.26
N LEU A 424 -39.88 -3.47 -1.15
CA LEU A 424 -39.06 -2.32 -0.72
C LEU A 424 -38.90 -2.27 0.80
N GLN A 425 -37.77 -1.70 1.26
CA GLN A 425 -37.49 -1.42 2.66
C GLN A 425 -37.14 0.06 2.86
N ILE A 426 -37.72 0.70 3.87
CA ILE A 426 -37.51 2.12 4.21
C ILE A 426 -36.83 2.19 5.58
N LEU A 427 -35.62 2.74 5.61
CA LEU A 427 -34.77 2.79 6.78
C LEU A 427 -34.67 4.22 7.31
N PRO A 428 -35.16 4.51 8.52
CA PRO A 428 -34.92 5.80 9.13
C PRO A 428 -33.44 5.92 9.49
N ARG A 429 -32.84 7.08 9.24
CA ARG A 429 -31.48 7.34 9.70
C ARG A 429 -31.52 7.64 11.19
N ALA A 430 -31.05 6.68 11.98
CA ALA A 430 -30.91 6.88 13.42
C ALA A 430 -30.03 8.11 13.69
N SER A 431 -30.44 8.95 14.65
CA SER A 431 -29.50 9.82 15.34
C SER A 431 -28.42 8.92 15.95
N ALA A 432 -27.15 9.16 15.66
CA ALA A 432 -26.06 8.36 16.19
C ALA A 432 -26.23 8.17 17.71
N PRO A 433 -26.09 6.95 18.26
CA PRO A 433 -26.09 6.80 19.71
C PRO A 433 -24.94 7.62 20.29
N PRO A 434 -25.13 8.21 21.49
CA PRO A 434 -24.07 8.95 22.17
C PRO A 434 -22.86 8.04 22.39
N SER A 435 -21.80 8.23 21.60
CA SER A 435 -20.55 7.51 21.77
C SER A 435 -19.54 8.49 22.34
N LEU A 436 -19.09 8.23 23.57
CA LEU A 436 -18.03 9.01 24.21
C LEU A 436 -16.88 9.21 23.22
N ALA A 437 -16.64 10.46 22.84
CA ALA A 437 -15.64 10.81 21.84
C ALA A 437 -14.94 12.11 22.21
N ILE A 438 -13.64 12.17 21.95
CA ILE A 438 -12.93 13.44 21.79
C ILE A 438 -12.83 13.67 20.30
N THR A 439 -13.62 14.60 19.77
CA THR A 439 -13.68 14.91 18.33
C THR A 439 -12.62 15.92 17.91
N ALA A 440 -12.08 16.68 18.86
CA ALA A 440 -10.89 17.51 18.67
C ALA A 440 -10.13 17.67 19.99
N PHE A 441 -8.80 17.70 19.93
CA PHE A 441 -7.95 18.20 21.02
C PHE A 441 -6.67 18.77 20.43
N ARG A 442 -6.41 20.05 20.65
CA ARG A 442 -5.37 20.83 19.94
C ARG A 442 -4.77 21.88 20.86
N ALA A 443 -3.60 22.39 20.52
CA ALA A 443 -2.97 23.54 21.17
C ALA A 443 -2.87 24.70 20.17
N SER A 444 -3.18 25.93 20.59
CA SER A 444 -3.00 27.14 19.78
C SER A 444 -2.43 28.30 20.62
N PRO A 445 -1.27 28.88 20.24
CA PRO A 445 -0.35 28.33 19.23
C PRO A 445 0.20 26.97 19.70
N SER A 446 0.50 26.08 18.75
CA SER A 446 1.09 24.77 19.08
C SER A 446 2.57 24.87 19.48
N ARG A 447 3.19 26.04 19.28
CA ARG A 447 4.58 26.34 19.64
C ARG A 447 4.69 27.68 20.36
N VAL A 448 5.45 27.72 21.45
CA VAL A 448 5.65 28.90 22.29
C VAL A 448 7.11 29.03 22.73
N ALA A 449 7.52 30.24 23.12
CA ALA A 449 8.76 30.43 23.86
C ALA A 449 8.66 29.74 25.24
N PRO A 450 9.78 29.41 25.92
CA PRO A 450 9.76 28.83 27.27
C PRO A 450 8.91 29.66 28.24
N GLY A 451 7.87 29.05 28.82
CA GLY A 451 6.90 29.71 29.72
C GLY A 451 5.81 30.53 29.01
N GLY A 452 5.81 30.58 27.67
CA GLY A 452 4.77 31.21 26.88
C GLY A 452 3.42 30.49 27.00
N GLY A 453 2.32 31.23 26.86
CA GLY A 453 0.97 30.68 26.97
C GLY A 453 0.51 30.00 25.68
N ALA A 454 0.02 28.76 25.79
CA ALA A 454 -0.68 28.05 24.72
C ALA A 454 -2.09 27.69 25.19
N HIS A 455 -3.11 27.90 24.36
CA HIS A 455 -4.48 27.53 24.67
C HIS A 455 -4.76 26.11 24.15
N LEU A 456 -4.94 25.16 25.05
CA LEU A 456 -5.44 23.84 24.74
C LEU A 456 -6.95 23.94 24.50
N MET A 457 -7.43 23.39 23.40
CA MET A 457 -8.84 23.40 23.01
C MET A 457 -9.29 21.99 22.72
N TRP A 458 -10.49 21.62 23.16
CA TRP A 458 -11.08 20.33 22.87
C TRP A 458 -12.55 20.42 22.50
N GLN A 459 -13.00 19.41 21.78
CA GLN A 459 -14.40 19.11 21.56
C GLN A 459 -14.66 17.68 21.99
N VAL A 460 -15.66 17.51 22.85
CA VAL A 460 -16.03 16.20 23.38
C VAL A 460 -17.50 15.93 23.17
N MET A 461 -17.83 14.65 23.01
CA MET A 461 -19.19 14.15 23.00
C MET A 461 -19.38 13.11 24.08
N ASP A 462 -20.49 13.21 24.80
CA ASP A 462 -20.99 12.32 25.84
C ASP A 462 -19.99 12.01 26.96
N ALA A 463 -19.18 13.01 27.31
CA ALA A 463 -18.25 12.95 28.43
C ALA A 463 -18.96 13.33 29.74
N THR A 464 -18.77 12.55 30.79
CA THR A 464 -19.22 12.87 32.15
C THR A 464 -18.11 13.31 33.09
N SER A 465 -16.85 13.03 32.73
CA SER A 465 -15.67 13.67 33.31
C SER A 465 -14.58 13.89 32.26
N LEU A 466 -13.77 14.93 32.47
CA LEU A 466 -12.57 15.22 31.68
C LEU A 466 -11.39 15.39 32.64
N ARG A 467 -10.24 14.81 32.28
CA ARG A 467 -8.97 14.97 33.00
C ARG A 467 -7.87 15.36 32.02
N LEU A 468 -6.96 16.22 32.46
CA LEU A 468 -5.79 16.63 31.68
C LEU A 468 -4.49 16.16 32.37
N ASP A 469 -3.51 15.71 31.58
CA ASP A 469 -2.21 15.24 32.08
C ASP A 469 -1.08 15.63 31.11
N PRO A 470 0.03 16.28 31.51
CA PRO A 470 0.37 16.77 32.85
C PRO A 470 -0.25 18.14 33.16
N GLY A 471 -0.45 18.44 34.45
CA GLY A 471 -0.60 19.83 34.90
C GLY A 471 -2.01 20.34 35.27
N GLY A 472 -3.04 19.50 35.39
CA GLY A 472 -4.30 19.94 36.01
C GLY A 472 -5.34 18.84 36.06
N GLY A 473 -5.81 18.47 37.26
CA GLY A 473 -6.69 17.33 37.56
C GLY A 473 -8.02 17.27 36.80
N GLU A 474 -9.15 17.01 37.49
CA GLU A 474 -10.44 17.08 36.80
C GLU A 474 -10.67 18.50 36.24
N VAL A 475 -11.11 18.58 34.99
CA VAL A 475 -11.55 19.82 34.37
C VAL A 475 -12.91 20.18 34.97
N GLY A 476 -12.92 21.12 35.93
CA GLY A 476 -14.08 21.42 36.76
C GLY A 476 -15.29 22.05 36.04
N SER A 477 -15.15 22.50 34.79
CA SER A 477 -16.27 23.04 34.00
C SER A 477 -16.14 22.64 32.53
N PHE A 478 -17.01 21.74 32.06
CA PHE A 478 -17.19 21.41 30.65
C PHE A 478 -18.64 20.97 30.41
N THR A 479 -19.12 21.11 29.18
CA THR A 479 -20.43 20.55 28.79
C THR A 479 -20.23 19.11 28.34
N THR A 480 -21.20 18.25 28.67
CA THR A 480 -21.21 16.83 28.26
C THR A 480 -20.99 16.65 26.76
N ASN A 481 -21.56 17.56 25.97
CA ASN A 481 -21.37 17.72 24.53
C ASN A 481 -20.95 19.16 24.26
N GLY A 482 -19.69 19.41 23.90
CA GLY A 482 -19.27 20.76 23.54
C GLY A 482 -17.78 21.05 23.61
N LEU A 483 -17.50 22.34 23.41
CA LEU A 483 -16.15 22.89 23.34
C LEU A 483 -15.67 23.28 24.74
N GLY A 484 -14.40 23.02 25.02
CA GLY A 484 -13.72 23.52 26.20
C GLY A 484 -12.28 23.90 25.88
N GLY A 485 -11.63 24.58 26.83
CA GLY A 485 -10.22 24.92 26.69
C GLY A 485 -9.57 25.36 27.98
N LEU A 486 -8.24 25.30 28.01
CA LEU A 486 -7.39 25.68 29.13
C LEU A 486 -6.08 26.26 28.61
N THR A 487 -5.65 27.38 29.17
CA THR A 487 -4.33 27.94 28.86
C THR A 487 -3.25 27.30 29.74
N VAL A 488 -2.16 26.86 29.11
CA VAL A 488 -1.00 26.22 29.74
C VAL A 488 0.28 27.00 29.44
N HIS A 489 1.29 26.90 30.32
CA HIS A 489 2.55 27.64 30.23
C HIS A 489 3.77 26.72 30.37
N PRO A 490 4.01 25.81 29.41
CA PRO A 490 5.09 24.83 29.53
C PRO A 490 6.48 25.48 29.42
N ALA A 491 7.41 25.05 30.27
CA ALA A 491 8.82 25.45 30.22
C ALA A 491 9.66 24.61 29.24
N VAL A 492 9.18 23.41 28.91
CA VAL A 492 9.76 22.46 27.94
C VAL A 492 8.64 21.88 27.08
N SER A 493 8.95 21.35 25.89
CA SER A 493 7.93 20.72 25.04
C SER A 493 7.17 19.66 25.84
N THR A 494 5.84 19.82 25.91
CA THR A 494 4.99 19.03 26.81
C THR A 494 3.81 18.47 26.02
N THR A 495 3.64 17.15 26.06
CA THR A 495 2.47 16.46 25.52
C THR A 495 1.40 16.38 26.59
N TYR A 496 0.27 17.03 26.34
CA TYR A 496 -0.92 16.93 27.17
C TYR A 496 -1.81 15.80 26.64
N THR A 497 -2.43 15.06 27.55
CA THR A 497 -3.39 14.00 27.28
C THR A 497 -4.72 14.42 27.90
N LEU A 498 -5.73 14.62 27.08
CA LEU A 498 -7.12 14.79 27.51
C LEU A 498 -7.75 13.40 27.61
N ILE A 499 -8.27 13.06 28.77
CA ILE A 499 -8.98 11.80 29.03
C ILE A 499 -10.44 12.15 29.28
N ALA A 500 -11.33 11.68 28.41
CA ALA A 500 -12.76 11.79 28.58
C ALA A 500 -13.33 10.46 29.07
N SER A 501 -14.21 10.49 30.07
CA SER A 501 -14.86 9.29 30.62
C SER A 501 -16.37 9.46 30.69
N ASN A 502 -17.11 8.39 30.44
CA ASN A 502 -18.54 8.30 30.66
C ASN A 502 -18.81 7.26 31.75
N ALA A 503 -19.16 7.73 32.96
CA ALA A 503 -19.34 6.88 34.13
C ALA A 503 -20.53 5.91 33.99
N GLN A 504 -21.56 6.29 33.25
CA GLN A 504 -22.75 5.50 33.00
C GLN A 504 -22.47 4.36 32.00
N LEU A 505 -21.58 4.61 31.03
CA LEU A 505 -21.19 3.62 30.02
C LEU A 505 -19.95 2.81 30.44
N GLY A 506 -19.24 3.20 31.49
CA GLY A 506 -18.01 2.53 31.93
C GLY A 506 -16.86 2.61 30.92
N VAL A 507 -16.88 3.61 30.02
CA VAL A 507 -15.88 3.77 28.95
C VAL A 507 -15.06 5.04 29.14
N SER A 508 -13.81 5.02 28.65
CA SER A 508 -12.95 6.20 28.55
C SER A 508 -12.26 6.25 27.20
N THR A 509 -11.91 7.46 26.75
CA THR A 509 -11.12 7.70 25.54
C THR A 509 -10.11 8.80 25.84
N SER A 510 -9.01 8.83 25.10
CA SER A 510 -8.01 9.89 25.24
C SER A 510 -7.58 10.46 23.89
N ALA A 511 -7.13 11.71 23.92
CA ALA A 511 -6.47 12.37 22.81
C ALA A 511 -5.27 13.14 23.36
N VAL A 512 -4.27 13.38 22.51
CA VAL A 512 -3.07 14.12 22.89
C VAL A 512 -2.91 15.41 22.10
N ALA A 513 -2.34 16.42 22.73
CA ALA A 513 -1.92 17.67 22.10
C ALA A 513 -0.56 18.07 22.68
N THR A 514 0.43 18.30 21.82
CA THR A 514 1.77 18.72 22.26
C THR A 514 1.91 20.23 22.08
N VAL A 515 2.36 20.91 23.13
CA VAL A 515 2.86 22.28 23.04
C VAL A 515 4.37 22.22 22.94
N PHE A 516 4.91 22.62 21.80
CA PHE A 516 6.35 22.66 21.55
C PHE A 516 6.95 23.93 22.13
N VAL A 517 8.03 23.80 22.88
CA VAL A 517 8.77 24.93 23.43
C VAL A 517 10.05 25.13 22.64
N GLY A 518 10.23 26.31 22.04
CA GLY A 518 11.40 26.61 21.24
C GLY A 518 11.29 27.94 20.48
N PRO A 519 12.31 28.30 19.69
CA PRO A 519 12.24 29.47 18.82
C PRO A 519 11.11 29.32 17.78
N PRO A 520 10.59 30.43 17.22
CA PRO A 520 9.61 30.40 16.14
C PRO A 520 10.13 29.56 14.96
N ALA A 521 9.28 28.69 14.43
CA ALA A 521 9.62 27.82 13.31
C ALA A 521 8.97 28.35 12.02
N PRO A 522 9.67 28.35 10.88
CA PRO A 522 9.10 28.80 9.61
C PRO A 522 8.04 27.82 9.11
N ASN A 523 7.07 28.30 8.35
CA ASN A 523 6.31 27.43 7.47
C ASN A 523 7.18 27.02 6.28
N LEU A 524 6.95 25.82 5.75
CA LEU A 524 7.73 25.23 4.67
C LEU A 524 6.77 24.86 3.54
N LEU A 525 6.93 25.47 2.36
CA LEU A 525 6.25 25.09 1.14
C LEU A 525 7.26 24.51 0.15
N LEU A 526 7.24 23.19 -0.03
CA LEU A 526 7.98 22.52 -1.10
C LEU A 526 7.05 22.37 -2.31
N PHE A 527 7.30 23.19 -3.32
CA PHE A 527 6.61 23.21 -4.61
C PHE A 527 7.42 22.37 -5.59
N LEU A 528 7.03 21.10 -5.77
CA LEU A 528 7.72 20.15 -6.63
C LEU A 528 6.96 19.98 -7.96
N VAL A 529 7.64 20.22 -9.07
CA VAL A 529 7.11 20.06 -10.43
C VAL A 529 7.60 18.75 -11.04
N ASP A 530 6.74 18.05 -11.76
CA ASP A 530 7.04 16.78 -12.41
C ASP A 530 7.59 17.00 -13.82
N ASP A 531 8.75 16.41 -14.15
CA ASP A 531 9.36 16.45 -15.49
C ASP A 531 9.59 17.85 -16.08
N MET A 532 10.00 18.81 -15.24
CA MET A 532 10.32 20.16 -15.69
C MET A 532 11.83 20.31 -15.90
N GLY A 533 12.23 20.53 -17.14
CA GLY A 533 13.61 20.76 -17.52
C GLY A 533 14.19 22.05 -16.94
N TRP A 534 15.51 22.10 -16.87
CA TRP A 534 16.29 23.22 -16.31
C TRP A 534 15.98 24.59 -16.93
N GLN A 535 15.49 24.61 -18.18
CA GLN A 535 15.19 25.82 -18.95
C GLN A 535 13.70 25.93 -19.34
N ASP A 536 12.83 25.09 -18.77
CA ASP A 536 11.39 25.12 -19.03
C ASP A 536 10.69 26.27 -18.27
N THR A 537 11.26 27.46 -18.30
CA THR A 537 10.85 28.63 -17.52
C THR A 537 11.41 29.89 -18.18
N SER A 538 10.77 31.04 -17.97
CA SER A 538 11.33 32.34 -18.35
C SER A 538 12.55 32.75 -17.52
N VAL A 539 12.79 32.12 -16.35
CA VAL A 539 13.95 32.41 -15.50
C VAL A 539 15.23 31.80 -16.11
N PRO A 540 16.24 32.60 -16.47
CA PRO A 540 17.48 32.06 -17.00
C PRO A 540 18.31 31.44 -15.87
N PHE A 541 18.47 30.11 -15.93
CA PHE A 541 19.37 29.36 -15.03
C PHE A 541 20.77 29.18 -15.61
N HIS A 542 20.96 29.38 -16.91
CA HIS A 542 22.26 29.29 -17.55
C HIS A 542 23.04 30.57 -17.32
N TYR A 543 24.30 30.45 -16.91
CA TYR A 543 25.22 31.56 -16.71
C TYR A 543 26.50 31.31 -17.50
N ALA A 544 26.99 32.34 -18.18
CA ALA A 544 28.28 32.35 -18.84
C ALA A 544 28.96 33.70 -18.57
N GLY A 545 30.25 33.68 -18.22
CA GLY A 545 30.99 34.90 -17.87
C GLY A 545 30.40 35.68 -16.69
N GLY A 546 29.70 35.00 -15.76
CA GLY A 546 29.03 35.63 -14.61
C GLY A 546 27.69 36.31 -14.91
N ALA A 547 27.18 36.22 -16.14
CA ALA A 547 25.90 36.80 -16.55
C ALA A 547 24.89 35.72 -16.97
N PRO A 548 23.58 35.93 -16.75
CA PRO A 548 22.56 35.00 -17.23
C PRO A 548 22.52 34.97 -18.76
N VAL A 549 22.35 33.77 -19.32
CA VAL A 549 22.20 33.53 -20.75
C VAL A 549 20.76 33.10 -21.03
N THR A 550 20.02 33.96 -21.72
CA THR A 550 18.64 33.68 -22.15
C THR A 550 18.66 32.88 -23.45
N ASN A 551 17.94 31.76 -23.49
CA ASN A 551 17.80 30.92 -24.69
C ASN A 551 16.35 30.95 -25.23
N SER A 552 16.11 30.19 -26.31
CA SER A 552 14.80 30.14 -26.97
C SER A 552 13.68 29.56 -26.12
N LEU A 553 13.98 28.73 -25.11
CA LEU A 553 12.99 28.22 -24.16
C LEU A 553 12.60 29.30 -23.15
N ASN A 554 13.57 30.07 -22.63
CA ASN A 554 13.26 31.18 -21.72
C ASN A 554 12.41 32.27 -22.39
N LEU A 555 12.63 32.52 -23.68
CA LEU A 555 11.80 33.45 -24.46
C LEU A 555 10.44 32.86 -24.82
N ARG A 556 10.32 31.52 -24.82
CA ARG A 556 9.08 30.82 -25.18
C ARG A 556 8.15 30.75 -23.99
N TYR A 557 8.59 30.22 -22.86
CA TYR A 557 7.75 29.96 -21.70
C TYR A 557 7.50 31.23 -20.89
N ARG A 558 6.33 31.33 -20.27
CA ARG A 558 5.94 32.48 -19.45
C ARG A 558 5.75 32.03 -18.01
N THR A 559 6.68 32.42 -17.12
CA THR A 559 6.64 32.05 -15.71
C THR A 559 6.89 33.25 -14.77
N PRO A 560 6.02 34.28 -14.76
CA PRO A 560 6.20 35.49 -13.94
C PRO A 560 6.22 35.22 -12.42
N ALA A 561 5.54 34.19 -11.91
CA ALA A 561 5.60 33.86 -10.49
C ALA A 561 6.97 33.28 -10.12
N MET A 562 7.57 32.44 -10.97
CA MET A 562 8.95 31.99 -10.80
C MET A 562 9.95 33.13 -10.89
N GLU A 563 9.78 34.09 -11.80
CA GLU A 563 10.60 35.31 -11.85
C GLU A 563 10.52 36.09 -10.54
N THR A 564 9.30 36.25 -10.01
CA THR A 564 9.05 36.90 -8.71
C THR A 564 9.77 36.14 -7.60
N LEU A 565 9.62 34.82 -7.53
CA LEU A 565 10.25 33.98 -6.51
C LEU A 565 11.78 34.07 -6.57
N ALA A 566 12.36 34.01 -7.78
CA ALA A 566 13.79 34.15 -8.01
C ALA A 566 14.32 35.53 -7.61
N SER A 567 13.57 36.60 -7.90
CA SER A 567 13.93 37.96 -7.51
C SER A 567 13.89 38.18 -5.98
N ARG A 568 13.05 37.41 -5.28
CA ARG A 568 12.90 37.47 -3.82
C ARG A 568 13.93 36.62 -3.07
N GLY A 569 14.54 35.64 -3.72
CA GLY A 569 15.38 34.64 -3.05
C GLY A 569 16.67 34.30 -3.78
N MET A 570 17.09 33.04 -3.65
CA MET A 570 18.29 32.49 -4.27
C MET A 570 17.91 31.43 -5.29
N LYS A 571 18.47 31.51 -6.50
CA LYS A 571 18.40 30.42 -7.48
C LYS A 571 19.71 29.65 -7.55
N PHE A 572 19.61 28.34 -7.75
CA PHE A 572 20.76 27.45 -7.87
C PHE A 572 20.91 27.04 -9.34
N THR A 573 22.07 27.34 -9.91
CA THR A 573 22.32 27.06 -11.34
C THR A 573 22.78 25.64 -11.58
N ALA A 574 23.23 24.91 -10.55
CA ALA A 574 23.72 23.54 -10.64
C ALA A 574 22.98 22.62 -9.63
N ALA A 575 21.64 22.60 -9.71
CA ALA A 575 20.84 21.68 -8.91
C ALA A 575 20.58 20.36 -9.67
N TYR A 576 20.71 19.24 -8.95
CA TYR A 576 20.69 17.89 -9.52
C TYR A 576 19.65 16.99 -8.84
N ALA A 577 19.07 16.11 -9.65
CA ALA A 577 18.10 15.10 -9.29
C ALA A 577 18.47 13.75 -9.95
N ALA A 578 17.77 12.68 -9.59
CA ALA A 578 17.86 11.43 -10.32
C ALA A 578 17.26 11.59 -11.73
N PRO A 579 17.58 10.72 -12.71
CA PRO A 579 17.08 10.87 -14.08
C PRO A 579 15.57 10.56 -14.23
N VAL A 580 14.90 10.05 -13.19
CA VAL A 580 13.47 9.69 -13.17
C VAL A 580 12.84 9.99 -11.81
N CYS A 581 11.50 9.95 -11.75
CA CYS A 581 10.68 10.54 -10.70
C CYS A 581 10.89 9.93 -9.29
N THR A 582 10.55 8.65 -9.12
CA THR A 582 10.46 8.01 -7.79
C THR A 582 11.77 8.01 -6.99
N PRO A 583 12.96 7.80 -7.59
CA PRO A 583 14.22 7.92 -6.89
C PRO A 583 14.43 9.31 -6.27
N THR A 584 14.22 10.39 -7.02
CA THR A 584 14.35 11.76 -6.48
C THR A 584 13.35 12.02 -5.35
N ARG A 585 12.09 11.62 -5.54
CA ARG A 585 11.04 11.80 -4.53
C ARG A 585 11.38 11.05 -3.25
N THR A 586 11.87 9.82 -3.36
CA THR A 586 12.34 9.02 -2.22
C THR A 586 13.54 9.67 -1.53
N ALA A 587 14.47 10.22 -2.31
CA ALA A 587 15.65 10.90 -1.81
C ALA A 587 15.30 12.18 -1.02
N ILE A 588 14.34 12.98 -1.49
CA ILE A 588 13.79 14.12 -0.73
C ILE A 588 13.17 13.67 0.59
N MET A 589 12.40 12.57 0.56
CA MET A 589 11.72 12.07 1.75
C MET A 589 12.68 11.45 2.78
N THR A 590 13.84 10.95 2.40
CA THR A 590 14.72 10.16 3.30
C THR A 590 16.09 10.81 3.56
N GLY A 591 16.50 11.77 2.74
CA GLY A 591 17.84 12.36 2.76
C GLY A 591 18.94 11.43 2.25
N LYS A 592 18.57 10.29 1.66
CA LYS A 592 19.50 9.26 1.17
C LYS A 592 19.74 9.43 -0.33
N ASN A 593 20.96 9.11 -0.77
CA ASN A 593 21.29 8.95 -2.18
C ASN A 593 20.48 7.80 -2.79
N THR A 594 20.24 7.87 -4.11
CA THR A 594 19.48 6.86 -4.84
C THR A 594 20.03 5.44 -4.68
N ALA A 595 21.36 5.29 -4.67
CA ALA A 595 22.03 4.01 -4.47
C ALA A 595 21.72 3.41 -3.09
N ARG A 596 21.76 4.24 -2.03
CA ARG A 596 21.56 3.79 -0.64
C ARG A 596 20.12 3.38 -0.36
N HIS A 597 19.14 4.14 -0.85
CA HIS A 597 17.73 3.81 -0.61
C HIS A 597 17.18 2.73 -1.55
N ARG A 598 17.92 2.37 -2.62
CA ARG A 598 17.63 1.27 -3.57
C ARG A 598 16.35 1.40 -4.41
N VAL A 599 15.56 2.44 -4.23
CA VAL A 599 14.50 2.83 -5.18
C VAL A 599 15.15 3.55 -6.37
N THR A 600 15.78 2.83 -7.29
CA THR A 600 16.67 3.41 -8.32
C THR A 600 16.02 3.60 -9.69
N ASN A 601 14.75 3.22 -9.86
CA ASN A 601 13.93 3.52 -11.04
C ASN A 601 12.53 4.00 -10.63
N TRP A 602 11.71 4.41 -11.60
CA TRP A 602 10.30 4.70 -11.35
C TRP A 602 9.52 3.41 -11.03
N THR A 603 8.58 3.50 -10.10
CA THR A 603 7.76 2.36 -9.68
C THR A 603 6.49 2.29 -10.52
N THR A 604 6.11 1.11 -11.01
CA THR A 604 4.82 0.96 -11.69
C THR A 604 3.67 0.89 -10.67
N PRO A 605 2.43 1.28 -11.01
CA PRO A 605 1.28 1.10 -10.13
C PRO A 605 1.08 -0.35 -9.67
N THR A 606 1.50 -1.32 -10.47
CA THR A 606 1.36 -2.76 -10.18
C THR A 606 2.57 -3.38 -9.47
N GLY A 607 3.68 -2.64 -9.28
CA GLY A 607 4.91 -3.16 -8.68
C GLY A 607 5.69 -4.14 -9.56
N VAL A 608 5.35 -4.20 -10.84
CA VAL A 608 6.06 -4.96 -11.87
C VAL A 608 7.22 -4.12 -12.41
N GLU A 609 8.30 -4.78 -12.81
CA GLU A 609 9.43 -4.16 -13.49
C GLU A 609 8.95 -3.33 -14.69
N PRO A 610 9.38 -2.07 -14.85
CA PRO A 610 9.15 -1.32 -16.07
C PRO A 610 9.58 -2.12 -17.32
N GLY A 611 8.77 -2.05 -18.39
CA GLY A 611 9.12 -2.67 -19.67
C GLY A 611 10.39 -2.04 -20.26
N GLY A 612 11.18 -2.84 -20.99
CA GLY A 612 12.42 -2.36 -21.62
C GLY A 612 13.57 -2.08 -20.64
N SER A 613 13.58 -2.72 -19.47
CA SER A 613 14.61 -2.48 -18.44
C SER A 613 15.86 -3.36 -18.58
N ASN A 614 15.85 -4.31 -19.50
CA ASN A 614 17.01 -5.17 -19.81
C ASN A 614 17.75 -4.65 -21.04
N THR A 615 19.07 -4.81 -21.05
CA THR A 615 19.87 -4.73 -22.27
C THR A 615 19.99 -6.12 -22.92
N ALA A 616 20.94 -6.31 -23.84
CA ALA A 616 21.20 -7.60 -24.47
C ALA A 616 21.70 -8.68 -23.49
N ASP A 617 22.46 -8.30 -22.46
CA ASP A 617 23.12 -9.20 -21.51
C ASP A 617 22.96 -8.79 -20.03
N LEU A 618 22.37 -7.63 -19.74
CA LEU A 618 22.14 -7.15 -18.37
C LEU A 618 20.65 -6.96 -18.05
N ARG A 619 20.30 -7.17 -16.78
CA ARG A 619 19.01 -6.82 -16.18
C ARG A 619 19.19 -5.91 -14.96
N PRO A 620 18.14 -5.24 -14.51
CA PRO A 620 18.15 -4.50 -13.24
C PRO A 620 18.55 -5.39 -12.06
N PRO A 621 19.16 -4.82 -11.00
CA PRO A 621 19.52 -5.57 -9.79
C PRO A 621 18.28 -6.19 -9.13
N SER A 622 18.21 -7.50 -8.93
CA SER A 622 17.01 -8.19 -8.44
C SER A 622 16.46 -7.65 -7.10
N GLU A 623 17.32 -7.07 -6.27
CA GLU A 623 16.98 -6.50 -4.95
C GLU A 623 16.66 -5.00 -4.97
N TRP A 624 16.60 -4.34 -6.14
CA TRP A 624 16.16 -2.95 -6.21
C TRP A 624 14.70 -2.83 -5.72
N ARG A 625 14.37 -1.74 -5.03
CA ARG A 625 13.07 -1.58 -4.36
C ARG A 625 11.97 -1.14 -5.33
N ARG A 626 11.55 -2.06 -6.20
CA ARG A 626 10.58 -1.82 -7.27
C ARG A 626 9.17 -1.45 -6.84
N THR A 627 8.83 -1.65 -5.58
CA THR A 627 7.53 -1.28 -5.00
C THR A 627 7.56 0.04 -4.23
N GLY A 628 8.71 0.73 -4.20
CA GLY A 628 8.88 2.06 -3.62
C GLY A 628 9.51 2.06 -2.23
N ILE A 629 9.23 3.13 -1.48
CA ILE A 629 9.82 3.38 -0.15
C ILE A 629 9.41 2.29 0.85
N ALA A 630 10.38 1.80 1.63
CA ALA A 630 10.14 0.74 2.59
C ALA A 630 9.44 1.25 3.87
N ALA A 631 8.68 0.38 4.52
CA ALA A 631 7.88 0.70 5.70
C ALA A 631 8.69 1.16 6.93
N ASN A 632 9.98 0.83 6.98
CA ASN A 632 10.88 1.18 8.07
C ASN A 632 11.72 2.43 7.78
N GLU A 633 11.50 3.12 6.66
CA GLU A 633 12.21 4.37 6.37
C GLU A 633 11.74 5.49 7.30
N VAL A 634 12.71 6.24 7.83
CA VAL A 634 12.46 7.48 8.58
C VAL A 634 12.35 8.62 7.57
N THR A 635 11.22 9.29 7.56
CA THR A 635 10.85 10.23 6.51
C THR A 635 10.75 11.67 7.01
N LEU A 636 11.05 12.62 6.12
CA LEU A 636 10.97 14.06 6.35
C LEU A 636 9.62 14.50 6.94
N PRO A 637 8.46 14.15 6.32
CA PRO A 637 7.17 14.49 6.89
C PRO A 637 6.94 13.86 8.28
N ARG A 638 7.37 12.62 8.53
CA ARG A 638 7.24 12.02 9.87
C ARG A 638 8.00 12.85 10.91
N LEU A 639 9.27 13.15 10.65
CA LEU A 639 10.11 13.91 11.56
C LEU A 639 9.59 15.33 11.80
N LEU A 640 9.08 16.01 10.75
CA LEU A 640 8.47 17.33 10.89
C LEU A 640 7.17 17.29 11.69
N ALA A 641 6.32 16.28 11.46
CA ALA A 641 5.10 16.08 12.24
C ALA A 641 5.40 15.85 13.72
N ASP A 642 6.43 15.05 14.02
CA ASP A 642 6.91 14.80 15.39
C ASP A 642 7.47 16.08 16.06
N HIS A 643 7.83 17.10 15.27
CA HIS A 643 8.27 18.42 15.73
C HIS A 643 7.20 19.52 15.58
N GLY A 644 5.93 19.13 15.47
CA GLY A 644 4.78 20.02 15.60
C GLY A 644 4.34 20.70 14.31
N TYR A 645 4.86 20.27 13.16
CA TYR A 645 4.37 20.72 11.87
C TYR A 645 3.08 19.99 11.48
N ARG A 646 2.12 20.73 10.91
CA ARG A 646 1.08 20.13 10.09
C ARG A 646 1.67 19.71 8.75
N THR A 647 1.68 18.42 8.46
CA THR A 647 2.27 17.88 7.22
C THR A 647 1.19 17.63 6.17
N ILE A 648 1.30 18.29 5.02
CA ILE A 648 0.27 18.31 3.97
C ILE A 648 0.88 17.83 2.67
N HIS A 649 0.26 16.83 2.04
CA HIS A 649 0.57 16.36 0.70
C HIS A 649 -0.59 16.69 -0.24
N VAL A 650 -0.30 17.34 -1.36
CA VAL A 650 -1.26 17.56 -2.45
C VAL A 650 -0.62 17.22 -3.79
N GLY A 651 -1.26 16.39 -4.60
CA GLY A 651 -0.85 16.05 -5.96
C GLY A 651 -0.20 14.67 -6.10
N LYS A 652 0.85 14.52 -6.90
CA LYS A 652 1.51 13.26 -7.23
C LYS A 652 2.24 12.63 -6.04
N GLY A 653 1.74 11.46 -5.61
CA GLY A 653 2.39 10.60 -4.63
C GLY A 653 3.61 9.89 -5.23
N HIS A 654 3.37 8.82 -6.00
CA HIS A 654 4.38 8.04 -6.73
C HIS A 654 5.60 7.63 -5.87
N LEU A 655 5.35 7.29 -4.61
CA LEU A 655 6.36 6.87 -3.62
C LEU A 655 6.31 5.35 -3.37
N GLY A 656 5.34 4.66 -3.96
CA GLY A 656 5.28 3.20 -4.02
C GLY A 656 4.07 2.69 -4.80
N SER A 657 4.11 1.42 -5.18
CA SER A 657 3.07 0.75 -5.97
C SER A 657 1.80 0.48 -5.17
N ALA A 658 0.70 0.15 -5.85
CA ALA A 658 -0.55 -0.25 -5.20
C ALA A 658 -0.32 -1.43 -4.24
N GLY A 659 -0.91 -1.35 -3.04
CA GLY A 659 -0.75 -2.34 -1.97
C GLY A 659 0.57 -2.25 -1.20
N SER A 660 1.52 -1.39 -1.62
CA SER A 660 2.77 -1.15 -0.89
C SER A 660 2.61 -0.09 0.20
N PHE A 661 3.59 -0.01 1.10
CA PHE A 661 3.63 1.03 2.13
C PHE A 661 3.66 2.45 1.53
N GLY A 662 4.43 2.65 0.46
CA GLY A 662 4.60 3.93 -0.21
C GLY A 662 3.41 4.41 -1.03
N GLN A 663 2.38 3.57 -1.23
CA GLN A 663 1.17 3.94 -1.99
C GLN A 663 0.54 5.22 -1.45
N TRP A 664 0.38 5.30 -0.12
CA TRP A 664 -0.33 6.37 0.54
C TRP A 664 0.65 7.28 1.28
N PRO A 665 0.79 8.56 0.89
CA PRO A 665 1.62 9.54 1.59
C PRO A 665 1.39 9.59 3.11
N GLN A 666 0.18 9.27 3.59
CA GLN A 666 -0.10 9.20 5.03
C GLN A 666 0.80 8.21 5.80
N ASN A 667 1.18 7.10 5.18
CA ASN A 667 2.08 6.13 5.78
C ASN A 667 3.47 6.73 6.06
N LEU A 668 3.88 7.69 5.23
CA LEU A 668 5.15 8.39 5.32
C LEU A 668 5.12 9.53 6.35
N GLY A 669 3.99 9.79 7.01
CA GLY A 669 3.87 10.83 8.03
C GLY A 669 3.23 12.13 7.56
N PHE A 670 2.63 12.15 6.35
CA PHE A 670 1.72 13.23 5.97
C PHE A 670 0.39 13.08 6.72
N GLN A 671 -0.04 14.12 7.41
CA GLN A 671 -1.32 14.13 8.13
C GLN A 671 -2.51 14.39 7.21
N VAL A 672 -2.27 15.07 6.08
CA VAL A 672 -3.24 15.33 5.03
C VAL A 672 -2.68 14.81 3.70
N ASN A 673 -3.49 14.08 2.95
CA ASN A 673 -3.18 13.68 1.57
C ASN A 673 -4.39 14.00 0.69
N ILE A 674 -4.15 14.71 -0.40
CA ILE A 674 -5.13 15.00 -1.44
C ILE A 674 -4.47 14.63 -2.77
N ALA A 675 -5.17 13.83 -3.58
CA ALA A 675 -4.74 13.41 -4.92
C ALA A 675 -3.47 12.53 -5.00
N GLY A 676 -2.86 12.17 -3.86
CA GLY A 676 -1.67 11.32 -3.81
C GLY A 676 -2.02 9.84 -3.72
N SER A 677 -1.44 9.06 -4.62
CA SER A 677 -1.50 7.59 -4.65
C SER A 677 -0.25 7.01 -5.33
N GLU A 678 -0.32 5.74 -5.73
CA GLU A 678 0.73 5.02 -6.47
C GLU A 678 1.03 5.58 -7.86
N ILE A 679 0.14 6.40 -8.42
CA ILE A 679 0.18 6.75 -9.84
C ILE A 679 1.34 7.70 -10.14
N GLY A 680 2.07 7.41 -11.21
CA GLY A 680 3.19 8.22 -11.67
C GLY A 680 2.81 9.40 -12.56
N HIS A 681 1.60 9.42 -13.08
CA HIS A 681 1.05 10.49 -13.90
C HIS A 681 -0.48 10.38 -13.92
N PRO A 682 -1.22 11.46 -14.27
CA PRO A 682 -2.66 11.39 -14.34
C PRO A 682 -3.10 10.74 -15.66
N ALA A 683 -4.29 10.12 -15.67
CA ALA A 683 -4.94 9.69 -16.89
C ALA A 683 -5.46 10.88 -17.72
N SER A 684 -5.92 11.96 -17.06
CA SER A 684 -6.30 13.22 -17.71
C SER A 684 -6.08 14.41 -16.78
N TYR A 685 -5.81 15.57 -17.35
CA TYR A 685 -5.76 16.84 -16.62
C TYR A 685 -7.12 17.55 -16.53
N LEU A 686 -8.17 17.04 -17.18
CA LEU A 686 -9.45 17.72 -17.32
C LEU A 686 -10.47 17.25 -16.28
N GLY A 687 -11.04 18.18 -15.51
CA GLY A 687 -12.14 17.92 -14.58
C GLY A 687 -13.40 17.41 -15.28
N THR A 688 -13.65 17.85 -16.52
CA THR A 688 -14.73 17.35 -17.40
C THR A 688 -14.58 15.87 -17.75
N GLN A 689 -13.39 15.31 -17.58
CA GLN A 689 -13.08 13.89 -17.74
C GLN A 689 -12.79 13.22 -16.39
N ASN A 690 -13.19 13.87 -15.28
CA ASN A 690 -12.98 13.39 -13.91
C ASN A 690 -11.51 13.09 -13.58
N PHE A 691 -10.58 13.81 -14.23
CA PHE A 691 -9.14 13.56 -14.17
C PHE A 691 -8.74 12.13 -14.59
N GLY A 692 -9.56 11.54 -15.47
CA GLY A 692 -9.39 10.23 -16.08
C GLY A 692 -10.02 9.09 -15.28
N THR A 693 -9.94 7.87 -15.81
CA THR A 693 -10.47 6.64 -15.19
C THR A 693 -9.41 5.54 -15.19
N GLY A 694 -9.70 4.42 -14.51
CA GLY A 694 -8.82 3.24 -14.49
C GLY A 694 -7.56 3.43 -13.63
N THR A 695 -6.46 2.80 -14.04
CA THR A 695 -5.24 2.63 -13.22
C THR A 695 -4.45 3.92 -12.97
N HIS A 696 -4.77 5.02 -13.65
CA HIS A 696 -4.13 6.33 -13.49
C HIS A 696 -5.14 7.43 -13.09
N HIS A 697 -6.29 7.03 -12.54
CA HIS A 697 -7.28 7.98 -12.02
C HIS A 697 -6.72 8.74 -10.81
N VAL A 698 -6.88 10.07 -10.81
CA VAL A 698 -6.43 10.92 -9.71
C VAL A 698 -7.47 10.90 -8.57
N PRO A 699 -7.12 10.41 -7.36
CA PRO A 699 -8.10 10.24 -6.29
C PRO A 699 -8.44 11.55 -5.57
N ASN A 700 -9.46 11.50 -4.71
CA ASN A 700 -9.82 12.55 -3.74
C ASN A 700 -10.16 13.94 -4.34
N LEU A 701 -10.58 14.01 -5.61
CA LEU A 701 -10.99 15.25 -6.27
C LEU A 701 -12.42 15.20 -6.84
N SER A 702 -13.29 14.36 -6.28
CA SER A 702 -14.65 14.15 -6.77
C SER A 702 -15.51 15.42 -6.79
N SER A 703 -15.22 16.41 -5.94
CA SER A 703 -15.90 17.71 -5.95
C SER A 703 -15.64 18.54 -7.21
N TYR A 704 -14.66 18.18 -8.02
CA TYR A 704 -14.28 18.87 -9.26
C TYR A 704 -14.64 18.07 -10.52
N HIS A 705 -15.18 16.85 -10.36
CA HIS A 705 -15.61 16.00 -11.47
C HIS A 705 -16.74 16.67 -12.27
N GLY A 706 -16.67 16.59 -13.59
CA GLY A 706 -17.59 17.23 -14.52
C GLY A 706 -17.41 18.75 -14.70
N GLN A 707 -16.52 19.39 -13.94
CA GLN A 707 -16.29 20.84 -14.02
C GLN A 707 -15.22 21.19 -15.07
N ASP A 708 -15.37 22.36 -15.69
CA ASP A 708 -14.34 22.95 -16.55
C ASP A 708 -13.19 23.53 -15.71
N ILE A 709 -12.39 22.63 -15.14
CA ILE A 709 -11.24 22.94 -14.30
C ILE A 709 -10.06 22.04 -14.66
N PHE A 710 -8.88 22.62 -14.71
CA PHE A 710 -7.64 21.88 -14.94
C PHE A 710 -7.11 21.30 -13.63
N LEU A 711 -6.51 20.11 -13.67
CA LEU A 711 -6.00 19.41 -12.47
C LEU A 711 -5.04 20.28 -11.67
N THR A 712 -4.12 20.99 -12.33
CA THR A 712 -3.19 21.93 -11.69
C THR A 712 -3.93 23.00 -10.86
N GLU A 713 -5.05 23.51 -11.37
CA GLU A 713 -5.89 24.48 -10.65
C GLU A 713 -6.57 23.83 -9.43
N ALA A 714 -7.16 22.65 -9.61
CA ALA A 714 -7.82 21.92 -8.52
C ALA A 714 -6.85 21.64 -7.36
N LEU A 715 -5.62 21.19 -7.66
CA LEU A 715 -4.58 20.96 -6.65
C LEU A 715 -4.19 22.26 -5.93
N THR A 716 -4.12 23.38 -6.65
CA THR A 716 -3.80 24.69 -6.09
C THR A 716 -4.87 25.13 -5.08
N LEU A 717 -6.15 24.98 -5.45
CA LEU A 717 -7.28 25.31 -4.58
C LEU A 717 -7.28 24.45 -3.32
N GLU A 718 -7.00 23.14 -3.44
CA GLU A 718 -6.92 22.24 -2.30
C GLU A 718 -5.74 22.57 -1.38
N MET A 719 -4.56 22.89 -1.93
CA MET A 719 -3.43 23.35 -1.12
C MET A 719 -3.76 24.66 -0.40
N ALA A 720 -4.32 25.65 -1.10
CA ALA A 720 -4.70 26.94 -0.52
C ALA A 720 -5.70 26.79 0.65
N LYS A 721 -6.65 25.86 0.55
CA LYS A 721 -7.58 25.52 1.66
C LYS A 721 -6.81 24.99 2.88
N GLN A 722 -5.86 24.09 2.69
CA GLN A 722 -5.07 23.55 3.81
C GLN A 722 -4.15 24.59 4.44
N LEU A 723 -3.55 25.48 3.64
CA LEU A 723 -2.75 26.60 4.15
C LEU A 723 -3.59 27.56 5.01
N GLU A 724 -4.81 27.86 4.57
CA GLU A 724 -5.75 28.70 5.33
C GLU A 724 -6.13 28.07 6.67
N LEU A 725 -6.40 26.76 6.70
CA LEU A 725 -6.66 26.04 7.94
C LEU A 725 -5.46 26.14 8.92
N CYS A 726 -4.23 25.96 8.43
CA CYS A 726 -3.04 26.05 9.27
C CYS A 726 -2.80 27.47 9.81
N ALA A 727 -2.98 28.48 8.96
CA ALA A 727 -2.85 29.88 9.34
C ALA A 727 -3.87 30.26 10.42
N ASN A 728 -5.13 29.86 10.26
CA ASN A 728 -6.20 30.10 11.25
C ASN A 728 -5.91 29.37 12.59
N GLU A 729 -5.29 28.20 12.55
CA GLU A 729 -4.88 27.43 13.73
C GLU A 729 -3.56 27.93 14.36
N SER A 730 -2.84 28.86 13.71
CA SER A 730 -1.48 29.28 14.09
C SER A 730 -0.51 28.10 14.25
N THR A 731 -0.62 27.12 13.36
CA THR A 731 0.21 25.90 13.35
C THR A 731 1.20 25.97 12.19
N PRO A 732 2.51 25.79 12.42
CA PRO A 732 3.47 25.74 11.33
C PRO A 732 3.18 24.55 10.41
N PHE A 733 3.32 24.73 9.10
CA PHE A 733 3.03 23.68 8.13
C PHE A 733 4.24 23.29 7.30
N PHE A 734 4.29 22.00 6.93
CA PHE A 734 5.10 21.49 5.84
C PHE A 734 4.14 21.08 4.73
N ALA A 735 4.01 21.96 3.75
CA ALA A 735 3.18 21.80 2.58
C ALA A 735 4.05 21.27 1.44
N TYR A 736 3.80 20.04 1.03
CA TYR A 736 4.40 19.42 -0.13
C TYR A 736 3.37 19.40 -1.26
N LEU A 737 3.44 20.39 -2.13
CA LEU A 737 2.66 20.43 -3.37
C LEU A 737 3.48 19.79 -4.47
N ALA A 738 3.20 18.52 -4.74
CA ALA A 738 3.82 17.76 -5.80
C ALA A 738 2.90 17.79 -7.01
N HIS A 739 3.06 18.76 -7.90
CA HIS A 739 2.21 18.82 -9.09
C HIS A 739 2.35 17.55 -9.95
N TYR A 740 1.24 17.13 -10.57
CA TYR A 740 1.30 16.19 -11.70
C TYR A 740 1.84 16.88 -12.96
N ALA A 741 1.57 18.19 -13.09
CA ALA A 741 2.16 18.99 -14.14
C ALA A 741 3.70 19.04 -13.96
N VAL A 742 4.47 18.95 -15.04
CA VAL A 742 4.08 19.01 -16.46
C VAL A 742 4.14 17.65 -17.18
N HIS A 743 4.04 16.54 -16.45
CA HIS A 743 4.13 15.18 -17.02
C HIS A 743 3.08 14.93 -18.12
N SER A 744 3.41 14.06 -19.07
CA SER A 744 2.43 13.53 -20.02
C SER A 744 1.24 12.83 -19.33
N PRO A 745 0.04 12.74 -19.94
CA PRO A 745 -0.32 13.20 -21.28
C PRO A 745 -0.39 14.72 -21.39
N PHE A 746 0.28 15.28 -22.40
CA PHE A 746 0.30 16.74 -22.60
C PHE A 746 -1.07 17.22 -23.06
N THR A 747 -1.74 17.98 -22.21
CA THR A 747 -3.08 18.51 -22.44
C THR A 747 -3.01 20.03 -22.55
N VAL A 748 -3.64 20.61 -23.59
CA VAL A 748 -3.69 22.07 -23.73
C VAL A 748 -4.59 22.65 -22.65
N ASP A 749 -4.02 23.50 -21.81
CA ASP A 749 -4.78 24.33 -20.89
C ASP A 749 -5.29 25.57 -21.65
N GLN A 750 -6.59 25.56 -21.97
CA GLN A 750 -7.21 26.59 -22.82
C GLN A 750 -7.11 28.00 -22.24
N ARG A 751 -6.90 28.13 -20.92
CA ARG A 751 -6.75 29.43 -20.25
C ARG A 751 -5.54 30.21 -20.77
N PHE A 752 -4.50 29.51 -21.23
CA PHE A 752 -3.23 30.11 -21.64
C PHE A 752 -2.91 29.92 -23.13
N ALA A 753 -3.72 29.17 -23.88
CA ALA A 753 -3.43 28.87 -25.28
C ALA A 753 -3.19 30.13 -26.14
N ALA A 754 -3.95 31.21 -25.89
CA ALA A 754 -3.80 32.48 -26.60
C ALA A 754 -2.45 33.18 -26.37
N ASN A 755 -1.71 32.82 -25.31
CA ASN A 755 -0.40 33.40 -25.00
C ASN A 755 0.73 32.84 -25.87
N TYR A 756 0.48 31.77 -26.62
CA TYR A 756 1.48 31.08 -27.44
C TYR A 756 1.08 31.02 -28.92
N PRO A 757 0.89 32.18 -29.59
CA PRO A 757 0.53 32.19 -31.00
C PRO A 757 1.64 31.51 -31.82
N GLY A 758 1.25 30.50 -32.62
CA GLY A 758 2.16 29.76 -33.50
C GLY A 758 2.70 28.44 -32.94
N LEU A 759 2.46 28.12 -31.67
CA LEU A 759 2.68 26.75 -31.16
C LEU A 759 1.45 25.88 -31.43
N THR A 760 1.68 24.59 -31.69
CA THR A 760 0.63 23.58 -31.89
C THR A 760 1.02 22.24 -31.24
N GLY A 761 0.06 21.32 -31.13
CA GLY A 761 0.31 19.96 -30.61
C GLY A 761 0.92 19.94 -29.21
N SER A 762 1.85 19.00 -28.99
CA SER A 762 2.54 18.82 -27.71
C SER A 762 3.33 20.06 -27.25
N ALA A 763 3.86 20.86 -28.18
CA ALA A 763 4.60 22.07 -27.83
C ALA A 763 3.68 23.14 -27.23
N LEU A 764 2.48 23.32 -27.79
CA LEU A 764 1.46 24.20 -27.22
C LEU A 764 0.98 23.66 -25.86
N ALA A 765 0.63 22.37 -25.81
CA ALA A 765 0.16 21.75 -24.58
C ALA A 765 1.15 21.91 -23.43
N PHE A 766 2.43 21.56 -23.66
CA PHE A 766 3.49 21.72 -22.68
C PHE A 766 3.67 23.17 -22.23
N ALA A 767 3.70 24.14 -23.15
CA ALA A 767 3.83 25.56 -22.81
C ALA A 767 2.66 26.07 -21.95
N THR A 768 1.43 25.67 -22.29
CA THR A 768 0.25 26.05 -21.49
C THR A 768 0.22 25.39 -20.11
N MET A 769 0.73 24.15 -19.99
CA MET A 769 0.86 23.47 -18.70
C MET A 769 1.94 24.11 -17.81
N ILE A 770 3.06 24.56 -18.40
CA ILE A 770 4.09 25.34 -17.68
C ILE A 770 3.49 26.64 -17.13
N GLU A 771 2.75 27.39 -17.94
CA GLU A 771 2.12 28.63 -17.46
C GLU A 771 1.02 28.36 -16.41
N GLY A 772 0.26 27.27 -16.54
CA GLY A 772 -0.70 26.86 -15.52
C GLY A 772 -0.05 26.47 -14.19
N MET A 773 1.12 25.84 -14.24
CA MET A 773 1.94 25.56 -13.05
C MET A 773 2.49 26.86 -12.43
N ASP A 774 2.95 27.81 -13.24
CA ASP A 774 3.42 29.10 -12.73
C ASP A 774 2.29 29.94 -12.11
N LYS A 775 1.09 29.94 -12.71
CA LYS A 775 -0.09 30.54 -12.08
C LYS A 775 -0.37 29.93 -10.71
N SER A 776 -0.27 28.60 -10.58
CA SER A 776 -0.40 27.91 -9.28
C SER A 776 0.59 28.43 -8.24
N LEU A 777 1.85 28.62 -8.62
CA LEU A 777 2.86 29.22 -7.75
C LEU A 777 2.46 30.65 -7.34
N GLY A 778 2.03 31.47 -8.29
CA GLY A 778 1.57 32.84 -8.04
C GLY A 778 0.39 32.91 -7.07
N ASP A 779 -0.64 32.10 -7.29
CA ASP A 779 -1.82 32.04 -6.42
C ASP A 779 -1.46 31.65 -4.99
N LEU A 780 -0.50 30.75 -4.79
CA LEU A 780 -0.05 30.37 -3.45
C LEU A 780 0.79 31.46 -2.78
N LEU A 781 1.64 32.16 -3.53
CA LEU A 781 2.36 33.33 -2.99
C LEU A 781 1.36 34.40 -2.53
N ASP A 782 0.37 34.72 -3.36
CA ASP A 782 -0.69 35.68 -3.04
C ASP A 782 -1.54 35.20 -1.85
N LYS A 783 -1.87 33.91 -1.79
CA LYS A 783 -2.59 33.32 -0.65
C LYS A 783 -1.79 33.44 0.64
N LEU A 784 -0.50 33.16 0.63
CA LEU A 784 0.38 33.31 1.79
C LEU A 784 0.46 34.78 2.26
N GLU A 785 0.48 35.73 1.33
CA GLU A 785 0.42 37.17 1.66
C GLU A 785 -0.93 37.53 2.29
N ALA A 786 -2.04 37.08 1.69
CA ALA A 786 -3.40 37.32 2.20
C ALA A 786 -3.64 36.72 3.59
N LEU A 787 -3.03 35.56 3.89
CA LEU A 787 -3.08 34.91 5.20
C LEU A 787 -2.13 35.55 6.23
N GLY A 788 -1.27 36.50 5.84
CA GLY A 788 -0.33 37.17 6.73
C GLY A 788 0.86 36.30 7.17
N VAL A 789 1.08 35.15 6.53
CA VAL A 789 2.14 34.19 6.89
C VAL A 789 3.32 34.20 5.90
N ALA A 790 3.26 34.98 4.82
CA ALA A 790 4.30 35.01 3.78
C ALA A 790 5.71 35.33 4.31
N GLU A 791 5.85 36.25 5.27
CA GLU A 791 7.16 36.59 5.84
C GLU A 791 7.77 35.48 6.71
N SER A 792 6.95 34.51 7.11
CA SER A 792 7.37 33.34 7.89
C SER A 792 7.39 32.05 7.08
N THR A 793 7.19 32.12 5.76
CA THR A 793 7.07 30.93 4.90
C THR A 793 8.25 30.83 3.94
N LEU A 794 9.06 29.78 4.09
CA LEU A 794 10.10 29.43 3.13
C LEU A 794 9.48 28.61 2.00
N VAL A 795 9.70 29.05 0.77
CA VAL A 795 9.25 28.38 -0.45
C VAL A 795 10.46 27.78 -1.16
N VAL A 796 10.37 26.49 -1.44
CA VAL A 796 11.35 25.73 -2.24
C VAL A 796 10.67 25.29 -3.52
N PHE A 797 11.09 25.84 -4.65
CA PHE A 797 10.68 25.38 -5.97
C PHE A 797 11.73 24.41 -6.52
N LEU A 798 11.31 23.21 -6.95
CA LEU A 798 12.20 22.18 -7.48
C LEU A 798 11.49 21.35 -8.57
N SER A 799 12.24 20.68 -9.46
CA SER A 799 11.72 19.56 -10.25
C SER A 799 12.38 18.23 -9.91
N ASP A 800 11.68 17.11 -10.11
CA ASP A 800 12.14 15.78 -9.72
C ASP A 800 13.10 15.10 -10.71
N ASN A 801 13.17 15.58 -11.95
CA ASN A 801 14.13 15.16 -12.97
C ASN A 801 14.12 16.12 -14.16
N GLY A 802 15.01 15.91 -15.13
CA GLY A 802 15.03 16.69 -16.37
C GLY A 802 13.74 16.57 -17.19
N GLY A 803 13.54 17.50 -18.13
CA GLY A 803 12.30 17.62 -18.90
C GLY A 803 12.15 16.58 -19.99
N ASP A 804 10.92 16.24 -20.36
CA ASP A 804 10.60 15.22 -21.38
C ASP A 804 10.79 15.70 -22.84
N LEU A 805 10.82 17.01 -23.05
CA LEU A 805 10.99 17.64 -24.36
C LEU A 805 12.44 18.13 -24.56
N VAL A 806 12.62 19.32 -25.13
CA VAL A 806 13.93 19.90 -25.46
C VAL A 806 14.49 20.58 -24.22
N ASN A 807 15.72 20.27 -23.82
CA ASN A 807 16.39 20.84 -22.63
C ASN A 807 17.55 21.79 -22.97
N THR A 808 17.54 22.41 -24.16
CA THR A 808 18.66 23.22 -24.66
C THR A 808 19.16 24.25 -23.62
N PRO A 809 20.48 24.42 -23.43
CA PRO A 809 21.57 23.81 -24.19
C PRO A 809 21.95 22.39 -23.73
N LEU A 810 21.31 21.86 -22.69
CA LEU A 810 21.69 20.60 -22.09
C LEU A 810 21.38 19.42 -23.02
N ARG A 811 22.26 18.42 -23.01
CA ARG A 811 22.11 17.22 -23.82
C ARG A 811 21.05 16.30 -23.23
N ASN A 812 20.23 15.74 -24.13
CA ASN A 812 19.18 14.77 -23.84
C ASN A 812 18.12 15.29 -22.85
N LYS A 813 17.47 14.37 -22.14
CA LYS A 813 16.18 14.56 -21.46
C LYS A 813 15.97 13.54 -20.34
N LYS A 814 14.81 13.60 -19.69
CA LYS A 814 14.36 12.62 -18.69
C LYS A 814 14.78 11.18 -19.04
N GLY A 815 15.34 10.48 -18.06
CA GLY A 815 15.79 9.09 -18.18
C GLY A 815 17.20 8.88 -18.67
N THR A 816 17.95 9.96 -18.92
CA THR A 816 19.34 9.88 -19.38
C THR A 816 20.29 10.46 -18.33
N LEU A 817 21.55 10.04 -18.37
CA LEU A 817 22.58 10.48 -17.42
C LEU A 817 23.28 11.79 -17.83
N TYR A 818 22.92 12.34 -18.99
CA TYR A 818 23.39 13.65 -19.44
C TYR A 818 22.69 14.79 -18.67
N GLU A 819 23.25 16.00 -18.70
CA GLU A 819 22.79 17.15 -17.92
C GLU A 819 21.29 17.43 -18.14
N GLY A 820 20.75 17.21 -19.33
CA GLY A 820 19.33 17.43 -19.63
C GLY A 820 18.39 16.43 -18.95
N GLY A 821 18.90 15.32 -18.42
CA GLY A 821 18.13 14.34 -17.66
C GLY A 821 18.20 14.51 -16.15
N VAL A 822 19.27 15.13 -15.63
CA VAL A 822 19.54 15.20 -14.17
C VAL A 822 19.62 16.61 -13.60
N ARG A 823 19.84 17.65 -14.41
CA ARG A 823 19.89 19.05 -13.94
C ARG A 823 18.49 19.66 -13.95
N VAL A 824 18.10 20.28 -12.85
CA VAL A 824 16.72 20.74 -12.59
C VAL A 824 16.69 22.18 -12.07
N PRO A 825 15.60 22.94 -12.29
CA PRO A 825 15.48 24.27 -11.71
C PRO A 825 15.30 24.19 -10.19
N LEU A 826 16.02 25.01 -9.43
CA LEU A 826 15.86 25.16 -7.98
C LEU A 826 15.88 26.62 -7.57
N ILE A 827 14.85 27.06 -6.86
CA ILE A 827 14.75 28.39 -6.24
C ILE A 827 14.35 28.21 -4.78
N ILE A 828 15.09 28.83 -3.87
CA ILE A 828 14.76 28.86 -2.44
C ILE A 828 14.60 30.32 -2.02
N SER A 829 13.43 30.65 -1.49
CA SER A 829 13.06 32.04 -1.23
C SER A 829 12.08 32.14 -0.06
N TRP A 830 12.18 33.22 0.72
CA TRP A 830 11.06 33.60 1.58
C TRP A 830 9.91 34.08 0.71
N ALA A 831 8.68 33.60 0.96
CA ALA A 831 7.53 33.98 0.14
C ALA A 831 7.40 35.50 0.04
N ARG A 832 7.66 36.22 1.14
CA ARG A 832 7.88 37.67 1.17
C ARG A 832 9.14 38.02 1.97
N PRO A 833 10.18 38.60 1.34
CA PRO A 833 11.36 39.07 2.07
C PRO A 833 11.03 40.20 3.05
N ASN A 834 11.47 40.03 4.29
CA ASN A 834 11.46 41.04 5.35
C ASN A 834 12.66 40.78 6.29
N PRO A 835 13.80 41.47 6.10
CA PRO A 835 14.98 41.29 6.93
C PRO A 835 14.76 41.54 8.43
N ALA A 836 13.73 42.33 8.80
CA ALA A 836 13.39 42.61 10.19
C ALA A 836 12.57 41.47 10.85
N ASN A 837 12.09 40.50 10.07
CA ASN A 837 11.40 39.33 10.61
C ASN A 837 12.43 38.44 11.36
N PRO A 838 12.19 38.05 12.62
CA PRO A 838 13.15 37.27 13.40
C PRO A 838 13.52 35.90 12.79
N ILE A 839 12.58 35.26 12.09
CA ILE A 839 12.82 33.98 11.41
C ILE A 839 13.78 34.20 10.24
N GLN A 840 13.56 35.25 9.45
CA GLN A 840 14.46 35.59 8.33
C GLN A 840 15.81 36.13 8.79
N SER A 841 15.88 36.79 9.95
CA SER A 841 17.16 37.18 10.55
C SER A 841 18.03 35.98 10.92
N ALA A 842 17.41 34.83 11.25
CA ALA A 842 18.13 33.57 11.55
C ALA A 842 18.56 32.80 10.29
N LEU A 843 17.90 33.04 9.14
CA LEU A 843 18.29 32.54 7.83
C LEU A 843 18.11 33.65 6.78
N PRO A 844 19.04 34.62 6.72
CA PRO A 844 18.97 35.67 5.71
C PRO A 844 19.18 35.05 4.33
N ILE A 845 18.32 35.40 3.37
CA ILE A 845 18.47 35.04 1.96
C ILE A 845 18.54 36.35 1.19
N ALA A 846 19.66 36.61 0.54
CA ALA A 846 19.83 37.82 -0.27
C ALA A 846 18.88 37.78 -1.49
N PRO A 847 17.98 38.75 -1.67
CA PRO A 847 17.08 38.76 -2.83
C PRO A 847 17.82 38.81 -4.17
N GLY A 848 17.41 37.98 -5.12
CA GLY A 848 18.00 37.92 -6.46
C GLY A 848 19.39 37.28 -6.50
N SER A 849 19.81 36.61 -5.42
CA SER A 849 21.12 35.97 -5.34
C SER A 849 21.18 34.67 -6.15
N VAL A 850 22.41 34.25 -6.46
CA VAL A 850 22.66 33.09 -7.32
C VAL A 850 23.74 32.23 -6.69
N CYS A 851 23.49 30.92 -6.62
CA CYS A 851 24.49 29.94 -6.25
C CYS A 851 24.91 29.11 -7.48
N HIS A 852 26.21 29.00 -7.70
CA HIS A 852 26.80 28.21 -8.78
C HIS A 852 27.34 26.86 -8.32
N GLN A 853 27.38 26.62 -7.01
CA GLN A 853 27.81 25.35 -6.44
C GLN A 853 26.76 24.28 -6.71
N SER A 854 27.23 23.04 -6.87
CA SER A 854 26.37 21.88 -7.10
C SER A 854 25.57 21.56 -5.85
N VAL A 855 24.27 21.35 -6.00
CA VAL A 855 23.34 20.91 -4.94
C VAL A 855 22.47 19.75 -5.43
N LEU A 856 21.96 18.93 -4.51
CA LEU A 856 21.19 17.72 -4.81
C LEU A 856 19.81 17.81 -4.16
N ALA A 857 18.81 17.19 -4.78
CA ALA A 857 17.44 17.17 -4.25
C ALA A 857 17.37 16.62 -2.80
N TRP A 858 18.21 15.66 -2.43
CA TRP A 858 18.26 15.10 -1.07
C TRP A 858 18.97 15.98 -0.04
N ASP A 859 19.61 17.09 -0.44
CA ASP A 859 20.10 18.13 0.48
C ASP A 859 18.95 18.88 1.16
N LEU A 860 17.75 18.85 0.57
CA LEU A 860 16.55 19.45 1.17
C LEU A 860 16.17 18.78 2.49
N PHE A 861 16.43 17.49 2.65
CA PHE A 861 16.09 16.75 3.87
C PHE A 861 16.75 17.36 5.12
N PRO A 862 18.10 17.40 5.24
CA PRO A 862 18.75 18.01 6.40
C PRO A 862 18.52 19.52 6.47
N THR A 863 18.43 20.22 5.33
CA THR A 863 18.18 21.67 5.31
C THR A 863 16.86 22.03 5.98
N LEU A 864 15.77 21.34 5.61
CA LEU A 864 14.43 21.61 6.14
C LEU A 864 14.29 21.16 7.61
N LEU A 865 14.90 20.03 8.00
CA LEU A 865 14.91 19.57 9.39
C LEU A 865 15.71 20.50 10.30
N ASN A 866 16.89 20.95 9.86
CA ASN A 866 17.69 21.90 10.63
C ASN A 866 16.98 23.25 10.82
N LEU A 867 16.18 23.70 9.84
CA LEU A 867 15.32 24.87 9.99
C LEU A 867 14.17 24.66 10.99
N ALA A 868 13.60 23.46 11.01
CA ALA A 868 12.57 23.08 11.96
C ALA A 868 13.13 22.78 13.38
N GLY A 869 14.46 22.68 13.52
CA GLY A 869 15.11 22.20 14.74
C GLY A 869 14.84 20.73 15.03
N ALA A 870 14.60 19.93 13.99
CA ALA A 870 14.26 18.53 14.07
C ALA A 870 15.49 17.62 13.89
N ALA A 871 15.69 16.68 14.81
CA ALA A 871 16.79 15.72 14.74
C ALA A 871 16.42 14.44 13.98
N TRP A 872 17.42 13.73 13.47
CA TRP A 872 17.31 12.42 12.84
C TRP A 872 18.45 11.51 13.31
N SER A 873 18.30 10.20 13.13
CA SER A 873 19.26 9.20 13.64
C SER A 873 19.77 8.21 12.60
N HIS A 874 19.19 8.19 11.38
CA HIS A 874 19.66 7.34 10.30
C HIS A 874 20.71 8.04 9.44
N ALA A 875 21.41 7.25 8.62
CA ALA A 875 22.36 7.79 7.64
C ALA A 875 21.64 8.69 6.63
N VAL A 876 22.10 9.93 6.53
CA VAL A 876 21.66 10.95 5.57
C VAL A 876 22.88 11.32 4.72
N ASP A 877 22.72 11.23 3.39
CA ASP A 877 23.77 11.56 2.43
C ASP A 877 23.69 13.04 2.00
N GLY A 878 22.52 13.67 2.15
CA GLY A 878 22.30 15.09 1.90
C GLY A 878 23.06 16.01 2.84
N GLN A 879 23.28 17.24 2.39
CA GLN A 879 24.02 18.27 3.12
C GLN A 879 23.16 19.50 3.40
N ASP A 880 23.46 20.23 4.48
CA ASP A 880 22.70 21.42 4.87
C ASP A 880 23.05 22.63 3.98
N LEU A 881 22.06 23.14 3.23
CA LEU A 881 22.24 24.26 2.29
C LEU A 881 22.19 25.64 2.95
N ARG A 882 21.90 25.74 4.26
CA ARG A 882 21.76 27.05 4.94
C ARG A 882 22.99 27.94 4.78
N GLY A 883 24.20 27.36 4.75
CA GLY A 883 25.43 28.12 4.52
C GLY A 883 25.44 28.90 3.20
N TYR A 884 24.98 28.26 2.11
CA TYR A 884 24.80 28.94 0.82
C TYR A 884 23.71 29.99 0.89
N LEU A 885 22.55 29.68 1.49
CA LEU A 885 21.42 30.60 1.60
C LEU A 885 21.80 31.90 2.33
N MET A 886 22.62 31.78 3.38
CA MET A 886 23.18 32.90 4.15
C MET A 886 24.28 33.68 3.41
N GLY A 887 24.71 33.23 2.23
CA GLY A 887 25.79 33.85 1.46
C GLY A 887 27.17 33.67 2.12
N LEU A 888 27.35 32.64 2.94
CA LEU A 888 28.66 32.36 3.54
C LEU A 888 29.65 31.92 2.45
N PRO A 889 30.90 32.41 2.47
CA PRO A 889 31.90 32.03 1.48
C PRO A 889 32.27 30.55 1.59
N GLY A 890 32.72 29.97 0.47
CA GLY A 890 33.21 28.59 0.41
C GLY A 890 32.15 27.57 0.02
N GLU A 891 32.57 26.31 0.01
CA GLU A 891 31.71 25.16 -0.24
C GLU A 891 31.06 24.69 1.07
N HIS A 892 29.73 24.58 1.07
CA HIS A 892 28.96 24.09 2.22
C HIS A 892 28.50 22.64 2.04
N ARG A 893 28.96 22.01 0.96
CA ARG A 893 28.88 20.58 0.71
C ARG A 893 29.99 20.13 -0.24
N PRO A 894 30.41 18.86 -0.19
CA PRO A 894 31.31 18.31 -1.18
C PRO A 894 30.78 18.54 -2.60
N GLN A 895 31.65 19.05 -3.47
CA GLN A 895 31.39 19.20 -4.91
C GLN A 895 31.64 17.90 -5.69
N ARG A 896 31.61 16.76 -4.98
CA ARG A 896 31.70 15.41 -5.52
C ARG A 896 30.50 14.59 -5.10
N PHE A 897 29.94 13.81 -6.03
CA PHE A 897 28.76 12.97 -5.76
C PHE A 897 28.49 11.97 -6.89
N ALA A 898 27.80 10.88 -6.53
CA ALA A 898 27.31 9.89 -7.49
C ALA A 898 25.79 9.99 -7.73
N ILE A 899 25.35 9.80 -8.97
CA ILE A 899 23.96 9.48 -9.32
C ILE A 899 23.96 8.11 -10.00
N HIS A 900 23.41 7.11 -9.31
CA HIS A 900 23.42 5.72 -9.75
C HIS A 900 22.08 5.31 -10.36
N PHE A 901 22.10 4.83 -11.61
CA PHE A 901 20.93 4.39 -12.37
C PHE A 901 21.22 3.04 -13.05
N PRO A 902 21.14 1.92 -12.31
CA PRO A 902 21.47 0.57 -12.80
C PRO A 902 20.35 -0.03 -13.65
N HIS A 903 19.74 0.78 -14.52
CA HIS A 903 18.56 0.42 -15.31
C HIS A 903 18.77 0.77 -16.77
N HIS A 904 18.36 -0.13 -17.66
CA HIS A 904 18.17 0.25 -19.05
C HIS A 904 16.86 1.04 -19.16
N ARG A 905 16.84 2.05 -20.02
CA ARG A 905 15.61 2.72 -20.41
C ARG A 905 15.56 2.83 -21.91
N ASP A 906 14.64 2.10 -22.52
CA ASP A 906 14.33 2.29 -23.93
C ASP A 906 13.59 3.63 -24.13
N ASN A 907 14.22 4.55 -24.84
CA ASN A 907 13.73 5.90 -25.14
C ASN A 907 14.06 6.27 -26.59
N GLY A 908 14.09 5.27 -27.47
CA GLY A 908 14.43 5.42 -28.89
C GLY A 908 15.84 5.99 -29.10
N ALA A 909 15.95 7.13 -29.79
CA ALA A 909 17.24 7.77 -30.05
C ALA A 909 17.96 8.26 -28.77
N ALA A 910 17.25 8.33 -27.64
CA ALA A 910 17.78 8.71 -26.34
C ALA A 910 17.80 7.54 -25.34
N SER A 911 17.80 6.29 -25.81
CA SER A 911 17.91 5.12 -24.94
C SER A 911 19.17 5.18 -24.08
N GLN A 912 19.05 4.77 -22.83
CA GLN A 912 20.11 4.87 -21.83
C GLN A 912 20.44 3.47 -21.32
N ASN A 913 21.70 3.06 -21.43
CA ASN A 913 22.20 1.85 -20.78
C ASN A 913 22.29 2.08 -19.25
N PRO A 914 22.25 1.00 -18.44
CA PRO A 914 22.56 1.11 -17.03
C PRO A 914 23.88 1.84 -16.82
N GLY A 915 23.91 2.82 -15.92
CA GLY A 915 25.04 3.72 -15.81
C GLY A 915 25.15 4.44 -14.46
N THR A 916 26.26 5.14 -14.28
CA THR A 916 26.50 6.00 -13.10
C THR A 916 27.19 7.28 -13.51
N ILE A 917 26.74 8.39 -12.92
CA ILE A 917 27.45 9.67 -12.98
C ILE A 917 28.34 9.78 -11.75
N TRP A 918 29.60 10.16 -11.94
CA TRP A 918 30.45 10.71 -10.89
C TRP A 918 30.81 12.15 -11.23
N ARG A 919 30.40 13.07 -10.35
CA ARG A 919 30.78 14.48 -10.43
C ARG A 919 31.95 14.71 -9.48
N ASP A 920 32.93 15.49 -9.93
CA ASP A 920 34.04 15.98 -9.13
C ASP A 920 34.41 17.41 -9.57
N GLY A 921 33.88 18.40 -8.87
CA GLY A 921 33.98 19.81 -9.23
C GLY A 921 33.37 20.07 -10.61
N GLU A 922 34.21 20.53 -11.55
CA GLU A 922 33.79 20.82 -12.93
C GLU A 922 33.69 19.57 -13.80
N TRP A 923 34.26 18.44 -13.37
CA TRP A 923 34.37 17.22 -14.15
C TRP A 923 33.18 16.29 -13.94
N LYS A 924 32.75 15.65 -15.01
CA LYS A 924 31.66 14.67 -15.01
C LYS A 924 32.12 13.43 -15.75
N LEU A 925 32.13 12.30 -15.04
CA LEU A 925 32.32 10.97 -15.61
C LEU A 925 30.96 10.27 -15.71
N ILE A 926 30.68 9.67 -16.86
CA ILE A 926 29.52 8.79 -17.07
C ILE A 926 30.07 7.40 -17.37
N TYR A 927 29.84 6.44 -16.47
CA TYR A 927 30.19 5.04 -16.67
C TYR A 927 29.00 4.27 -17.24
N ASP A 928 29.22 3.53 -18.33
CA ASP A 928 28.24 2.66 -18.97
C ASP A 928 28.52 1.19 -18.61
N TYR A 929 27.61 0.56 -17.87
CA TYR A 929 27.78 -0.85 -17.46
C TYR A 929 27.63 -1.82 -18.61
N GLN A 930 26.96 -1.47 -19.71
CA GLN A 930 26.84 -2.34 -20.88
C GLN A 930 28.22 -2.58 -21.51
N THR A 931 28.94 -1.48 -21.75
CA THR A 931 30.20 -1.49 -22.50
C THR A 931 31.44 -1.51 -21.61
N GLY A 932 31.31 -1.10 -20.34
CA GLY A 932 32.44 -0.83 -19.45
C GLY A 932 33.19 0.46 -19.80
N ALA A 933 32.65 1.29 -20.69
CA ALA A 933 33.29 2.54 -21.12
C ALA A 933 32.94 3.70 -20.18
N ALA A 934 33.85 4.68 -20.13
CA ALA A 934 33.63 5.96 -19.48
C ALA A 934 33.63 7.11 -20.50
N GLU A 935 32.65 8.00 -20.39
CA GLU A 935 32.67 9.32 -21.02
C GLU A 935 33.10 10.36 -19.97
N LEU A 936 33.90 11.35 -20.38
CA LEU A 936 34.41 12.39 -19.50
C LEU A 936 34.20 13.77 -20.11
N PHE A 937 33.58 14.67 -19.34
CA PHE A 937 33.28 16.04 -19.74
C PHE A 937 33.75 17.05 -18.68
N ASN A 938 34.26 18.20 -19.14
CA ASN A 938 34.45 19.38 -18.30
C ASN A 938 33.23 20.31 -18.48
N LEU A 939 32.34 20.38 -17.49
CA LEU A 939 31.10 21.14 -17.61
C LEU A 939 31.26 22.65 -17.52
N ALA A 940 32.42 23.15 -17.06
CA ALA A 940 32.70 24.58 -17.09
C ALA A 940 33.00 25.08 -18.52
N GLU A 941 33.55 24.21 -19.36
CA GLU A 941 33.91 24.51 -20.75
C GLU A 941 32.87 23.98 -21.74
N ASP A 942 32.25 22.83 -21.45
CA ASP A 942 31.29 22.14 -22.30
C ASP A 942 30.04 21.70 -21.51
N LEU A 943 29.16 22.65 -21.24
CA LEU A 943 27.85 22.38 -20.64
C LEU A 943 26.94 21.51 -21.54
N THR A 944 27.27 21.41 -22.83
CA THR A 944 26.49 20.64 -23.82
C THR A 944 26.88 19.17 -23.89
N GLU A 945 27.95 18.76 -23.20
CA GLU A 945 28.46 17.37 -23.20
C GLU A 945 28.64 16.81 -24.63
N THR A 946 29.22 17.63 -25.50
CA THR A 946 29.48 17.29 -26.91
C THR A 946 30.92 16.83 -27.15
N ASN A 947 31.85 17.20 -26.26
CA ASN A 947 33.27 16.87 -26.37
C ASN A 947 33.69 15.87 -25.28
N ASN A 948 33.60 14.57 -25.57
CA ASN A 948 34.12 13.53 -24.68
C ASN A 948 35.66 13.51 -24.71
N VAL A 949 36.30 13.90 -23.61
CA VAL A 949 37.76 14.00 -23.48
C VAL A 949 38.39 12.81 -22.75
N ALA A 950 37.66 11.71 -22.53
CA ALA A 950 38.16 10.54 -21.78
C ALA A 950 39.48 10.00 -22.35
N ALA A 951 39.59 9.86 -23.67
CA ALA A 951 40.81 9.37 -24.32
C ALA A 951 42.02 10.32 -24.18
N ALA A 952 41.76 11.62 -23.98
CA ALA A 952 42.80 12.64 -23.80
C ALA A 952 43.18 12.85 -22.32
N GLN A 953 42.44 12.26 -21.38
CA GLN A 953 42.60 12.45 -19.93
C GLN A 953 42.55 11.09 -19.18
N PRO A 954 43.36 10.09 -19.57
CA PRO A 954 43.23 8.73 -19.06
C PRO A 954 43.49 8.61 -17.54
N GLU A 955 44.47 9.35 -17.00
CA GLU A 955 44.74 9.44 -15.55
C GLU A 955 43.50 9.89 -14.77
N ARG A 956 42.80 10.92 -15.27
CA ARG A 956 41.58 11.45 -14.66
C ARG A 956 40.43 10.46 -14.73
N VAL A 957 40.28 9.75 -15.85
CA VAL A 957 39.27 8.69 -15.98
C VAL A 957 39.51 7.60 -14.94
N MET A 958 40.76 7.16 -14.76
CA MET A 958 41.12 6.13 -13.76
C MET A 958 40.78 6.61 -12.33
N ALA A 959 41.31 7.76 -11.93
CA ALA A 959 41.07 8.33 -10.60
C ALA A 959 39.57 8.54 -10.30
N MET A 960 38.82 9.10 -11.26
CA MET A 960 37.37 9.32 -11.10
C MET A 960 36.57 8.02 -11.07
N SER A 961 36.96 7.00 -11.86
CA SER A 961 36.30 5.68 -11.85
C SER A 961 36.49 4.98 -10.51
N ARG A 962 37.70 5.05 -9.96
CA ARG A 962 38.04 4.49 -8.63
C ARG A 962 37.28 5.19 -7.51
N ALA A 963 37.28 6.53 -7.51
CA ALA A 963 36.51 7.33 -6.55
C ALA A 963 35.00 7.02 -6.62
N MET A 964 34.46 6.85 -7.84
CA MET A 964 33.08 6.42 -8.05
C MET A 964 32.81 5.04 -7.45
N ALA A 965 33.68 4.05 -7.69
CA ALA A 965 33.52 2.70 -7.16
C ALA A 965 33.54 2.69 -5.61
N ARG A 966 34.47 3.43 -5.00
CA ARG A 966 34.57 3.61 -3.54
C ARG A 966 33.30 4.26 -2.96
N GLU A 967 32.77 5.30 -3.60
CA GLU A 967 31.50 5.93 -3.19
C GLU A 967 30.34 4.94 -3.28
N LEU A 968 30.18 4.24 -4.40
CA LEU A 968 29.09 3.27 -4.59
C LEU A 968 29.14 2.14 -3.56
N ASN A 969 30.34 1.67 -3.21
CA ASN A 969 30.54 0.71 -2.14
C ASN A 969 30.09 1.27 -0.78
N GLY A 970 30.49 2.50 -0.42
CA GLY A 970 30.06 3.18 0.81
C GLY A 970 28.55 3.48 0.88
N LEU A 971 27.91 3.64 -0.26
CA LEU A 971 26.45 3.78 -0.39
C LEU A 971 25.73 2.42 -0.27
N GLY A 972 26.43 1.29 -0.43
CA GLY A 972 25.83 -0.04 -0.49
C GLY A 972 24.98 -0.23 -1.76
N ALA A 973 25.48 0.31 -2.89
CA ALA A 973 24.83 0.27 -4.19
C ALA A 973 24.54 -1.16 -4.67
N LEU A 974 23.45 -1.31 -5.43
CA LEU A 974 23.14 -2.55 -6.14
C LEU A 974 23.44 -2.37 -7.61
N PHE A 975 24.13 -3.33 -8.22
CA PHE A 975 24.58 -3.23 -9.61
C PHE A 975 23.70 -4.02 -10.57
N PRO A 976 23.67 -3.66 -11.87
CA PRO A 976 23.01 -4.49 -12.89
C PRO A 976 23.52 -5.92 -12.83
N GLU A 977 22.67 -6.89 -13.13
CA GLU A 977 23.03 -8.31 -13.09
C GLU A 977 23.17 -8.88 -14.50
N TYR A 978 24.12 -9.79 -14.70
CA TYR A 978 24.21 -10.56 -15.94
C TYR A 978 22.98 -11.46 -16.11
N LEU A 979 22.38 -11.45 -17.29
CA LEU A 979 21.25 -12.31 -17.64
C LEU A 979 21.59 -13.80 -17.58
N THR A 980 22.85 -14.16 -17.81
CA THR A 980 23.31 -15.55 -17.92
C THR A 980 23.37 -16.29 -16.59
N ASN A 981 23.75 -15.61 -15.50
CA ASN A 981 23.99 -16.22 -14.19
C ASN A 981 23.43 -15.43 -13.00
N GLY A 982 22.89 -14.23 -13.22
CA GLY A 982 22.38 -13.35 -12.16
C GLY A 982 23.45 -12.72 -11.28
N ALA A 983 24.74 -12.85 -11.63
CA ALA A 983 25.81 -12.21 -10.88
C ALA A 983 25.78 -10.68 -11.08
N PRO A 984 26.04 -9.88 -10.02
CA PRO A 984 26.15 -8.44 -10.15
C PRO A 984 27.37 -8.06 -11.02
N ARG A 985 27.22 -6.98 -11.78
CA ARG A 985 28.27 -6.37 -12.60
C ARG A 985 28.68 -5.03 -11.96
N PRO A 986 29.59 -5.01 -10.98
CA PRO A 986 30.11 -3.76 -10.42
C PRO A 986 30.84 -2.93 -11.50
N PRO A 987 31.11 -1.63 -11.25
CA PRO A 987 31.98 -0.87 -12.13
C PRO A 987 33.35 -1.52 -12.17
N LEU A 988 33.95 -1.59 -13.36
CA LEU A 988 35.30 -2.08 -13.55
C LEU A 988 36.19 -0.93 -13.98
N MET A 989 37.43 -0.90 -13.48
CA MET A 989 38.42 0.08 -13.87
C MET A 989 38.68 -0.03 -15.37
N PRO A 990 38.77 1.12 -16.08
CA PRO A 990 39.01 1.12 -17.51
C PRO A 990 40.35 0.44 -17.82
N ALA A 991 40.37 -0.41 -18.84
CA ALA A 991 41.57 -1.16 -19.25
C ALA A 991 42.62 -0.26 -19.92
N LEU A 992 43.28 0.58 -19.11
CA LEU A 992 44.32 1.52 -19.51
C LEU A 992 45.70 0.94 -19.10
N PRO A 993 46.49 0.38 -20.04
CA PRO A 993 47.73 -0.28 -19.70
C PRO A 993 48.81 0.71 -19.24
N ALA A 994 49.61 0.30 -18.25
CA ALA A 994 50.76 1.03 -17.70
C ALA A 994 50.43 2.38 -17.02
N MET A 995 49.19 2.56 -16.55
CA MET A 995 48.87 3.63 -15.61
C MET A 995 49.48 3.29 -14.25
N ASP A 996 50.11 4.27 -13.61
CA ASP A 996 50.75 4.22 -12.29
C ASP A 996 50.54 5.61 -11.67
N LEU A 997 49.42 5.80 -10.97
CA LEU A 997 48.95 7.11 -10.52
C LEU A 997 49.73 7.63 -9.31
N ASP A 998 50.21 6.76 -8.44
CA ASP A 998 50.96 7.13 -7.24
C ASP A 998 52.49 7.16 -7.47
N GLY A 999 52.95 6.60 -8.59
CA GLY A 999 54.33 6.67 -9.07
C GLY A 999 55.30 5.73 -8.35
N ASP A 1000 54.80 4.66 -7.73
CA ASP A 1000 55.62 3.72 -6.96
C ASP A 1000 56.36 2.68 -7.85
N GLY A 1001 55.93 2.57 -9.10
CA GLY A 1001 56.45 1.69 -10.14
C GLY A 1001 55.67 0.38 -10.31
N ILE A 1002 54.49 0.24 -9.70
CA ILE A 1002 53.51 -0.83 -9.94
C ILE A 1002 52.33 -0.22 -10.72
N PRO A 1003 51.91 -0.82 -11.85
CA PRO A 1003 50.74 -0.33 -12.55
C PRO A 1003 49.45 -0.50 -11.72
N ASP A 1004 48.54 0.48 -11.75
CA ASP A 1004 47.27 0.48 -11.01
C ASP A 1004 46.45 -0.80 -11.17
N LEU A 1005 46.35 -1.36 -12.38
CA LEU A 1005 45.60 -2.60 -12.66
C LEU A 1005 46.32 -3.88 -12.19
N GLN A 1006 47.60 -3.77 -11.82
CA GLN A 1006 48.35 -4.82 -11.17
C GLN A 1006 48.14 -4.80 -9.65
N GLU A 1007 47.90 -3.62 -9.09
CA GLU A 1007 47.57 -3.45 -7.68
C GLU A 1007 46.10 -3.80 -7.41
N ASP A 1008 45.19 -3.30 -8.25
CA ASP A 1008 43.78 -3.65 -8.31
C ASP A 1008 43.57 -4.83 -9.28
N THR A 1009 43.97 -6.02 -8.85
CA THR A 1009 44.01 -7.22 -9.70
C THR A 1009 42.63 -7.66 -10.20
N ASN A 1010 41.59 -7.35 -9.46
CA ASN A 1010 40.21 -7.66 -9.83
C ASN A 1010 39.53 -6.53 -10.63
N ALA A 1011 40.19 -5.37 -10.72
CA ALA A 1011 39.79 -4.16 -11.40
C ALA A 1011 38.46 -3.56 -10.90
N ASP A 1012 38.10 -3.74 -9.62
CA ASP A 1012 36.84 -3.24 -9.05
C ASP A 1012 36.95 -1.83 -8.44
N GLY A 1013 38.16 -1.25 -8.41
CA GLY A 1013 38.47 0.08 -7.89
C GLY A 1013 38.46 0.16 -6.36
N LEU A 1014 38.31 -0.96 -5.66
CA LEU A 1014 38.43 -1.09 -4.21
C LEU A 1014 39.79 -1.70 -3.87
N VAL A 1015 40.17 -1.61 -2.59
CA VAL A 1015 41.38 -2.29 -2.09
C VAL A 1015 40.92 -3.59 -1.44
N SER A 1016 41.11 -4.71 -2.12
CA SER A 1016 40.72 -6.02 -1.61
C SER A 1016 41.82 -6.64 -0.74
N SER A 1017 41.46 -7.71 -0.03
CA SER A 1017 42.45 -8.48 0.74
C SER A 1017 43.55 -9.03 -0.18
N GLY A 1018 44.79 -8.60 0.04
CA GLY A 1018 45.95 -9.03 -0.74
C GLY A 1018 46.34 -8.08 -1.89
N GLU A 1019 45.63 -6.96 -2.04
CA GLU A 1019 45.93 -5.88 -3.00
C GLU A 1019 46.61 -4.71 -2.28
N THR A 1020 47.54 -4.04 -2.96
CA THR A 1020 48.05 -2.70 -2.56
C THR A 1020 47.04 -1.63 -3.00
N ASP A 1021 47.07 -0.45 -2.37
CA ASP A 1021 46.17 0.65 -2.72
C ASP A 1021 46.77 1.49 -3.85
N PRO A 1022 46.20 1.47 -5.07
CA PRO A 1022 46.75 2.17 -6.24
C PRO A 1022 46.65 3.71 -6.18
N ASP A 1023 46.20 4.27 -5.06
CA ASP A 1023 46.26 5.71 -4.76
C ASP A 1023 47.33 6.04 -3.69
N LEU A 1024 48.04 5.04 -3.15
CA LEU A 1024 49.00 5.18 -2.05
C LEU A 1024 50.29 4.42 -2.36
N ALA A 1025 51.36 5.18 -2.62
CA ALA A 1025 52.66 4.61 -2.93
C ALA A 1025 53.27 3.73 -1.82
N ASP A 1026 52.71 3.71 -0.60
CA ASP A 1026 53.14 2.93 0.57
C ASP A 1026 51.87 2.48 1.33
N SER A 1027 51.39 1.28 1.01
CA SER A 1027 50.11 0.76 1.48
C SER A 1027 50.13 0.38 2.96
N ASP A 1028 51.27 -0.07 3.47
CA ASP A 1028 51.40 -0.53 4.87
C ASP A 1028 51.92 0.56 5.83
N GLY A 1029 52.38 1.69 5.28
CA GLY A 1029 52.79 2.88 6.00
C GLY A 1029 54.12 2.74 6.72
N ASP A 1030 54.99 1.82 6.30
CA ASP A 1030 56.29 1.58 6.94
C ASP A 1030 57.41 2.52 6.48
N GLY A 1031 57.14 3.36 5.48
CA GLY A 1031 58.05 4.31 4.88
C GLY A 1031 58.78 3.80 3.63
N THR A 1032 58.46 2.60 3.16
CA THR A 1032 59.01 1.99 1.94
C THR A 1032 57.92 1.90 0.87
N PRO A 1033 58.13 2.43 -0.35
CA PRO A 1033 57.10 2.33 -1.37
C PRO A 1033 56.82 0.90 -1.82
N ASP A 1034 55.56 0.57 -2.13
CA ASP A 1034 55.11 -0.79 -2.48
C ASP A 1034 55.90 -1.35 -3.67
N GLY A 1035 56.14 -0.54 -4.69
CA GLY A 1035 56.95 -0.92 -5.84
C GLY A 1035 58.42 -1.19 -5.49
N ALA A 1036 58.98 -0.52 -4.49
CA ALA A 1036 60.32 -0.84 -3.99
C ALA A 1036 60.33 -2.18 -3.25
N GLU A 1037 59.28 -2.47 -2.50
CA GLU A 1037 59.11 -3.74 -1.81
C GLU A 1037 58.93 -4.90 -2.77
N TYR A 1038 58.07 -4.71 -3.77
CA TYR A 1038 57.85 -5.66 -4.85
C TYR A 1038 59.13 -6.00 -5.61
N ARG A 1039 59.98 -4.99 -5.90
CA ARG A 1039 61.29 -5.16 -6.56
C ARG A 1039 62.32 -5.87 -5.67
N THR A 1040 62.26 -5.68 -4.36
CA THR A 1040 63.21 -6.27 -3.40
C THR A 1040 62.76 -7.64 -2.89
N GLY A 1041 61.51 -8.05 -3.15
CA GLY A 1041 60.93 -9.31 -2.69
C GLY A 1041 60.43 -9.25 -1.24
N THR A 1042 60.18 -8.04 -0.71
CA THR A 1042 59.47 -7.83 0.55
C THR A 1042 57.97 -7.72 0.29
N ASP A 1043 57.17 -7.93 1.34
CA ASP A 1043 55.71 -7.93 1.30
C ASP A 1043 55.16 -6.51 1.56
N PRO A 1044 54.56 -5.84 0.55
CA PRO A 1044 54.08 -4.45 0.63
C PRO A 1044 52.81 -4.26 1.49
N LEU A 1045 52.28 -5.34 2.05
CA LEU A 1045 51.11 -5.31 2.93
C LEU A 1045 51.46 -5.64 4.38
N ASN A 1046 52.75 -5.74 4.69
CA ASN A 1046 53.24 -6.17 5.98
C ASN A 1046 54.29 -5.20 6.52
N PRO A 1047 53.93 -4.31 7.46
CA PRO A 1047 54.81 -3.24 7.92
C PRO A 1047 55.94 -3.76 8.84
N ALA A 1048 56.12 -5.07 8.97
CA ALA A 1048 57.27 -5.71 9.60
C ALA A 1048 58.22 -6.39 8.58
N SER A 1049 57.83 -6.45 7.32
CA SER A 1049 58.61 -6.99 6.21
C SER A 1049 59.79 -6.08 5.92
N ARG A 1050 61.02 -6.59 5.89
CA ARG A 1050 62.22 -5.77 5.72
C ARG A 1050 63.21 -6.43 4.79
N PHE A 1051 63.81 -5.64 3.91
CA PHE A 1051 64.93 -6.08 3.10
C PHE A 1051 66.20 -6.18 3.96
N ALA A 1052 66.34 -7.31 4.66
CA ALA A 1052 67.41 -7.54 5.61
C ALA A 1052 68.30 -8.72 5.20
N LEU A 1053 69.61 -8.48 5.24
CA LEU A 1053 70.61 -9.52 5.05
C LEU A 1053 70.79 -10.31 6.35
N SER A 1054 70.45 -11.59 6.32
CA SER A 1054 70.54 -12.53 7.45
C SER A 1054 71.72 -13.47 7.28
N LEU A 1055 72.37 -13.82 8.40
CA LEU A 1055 73.46 -14.80 8.44
C LEU A 1055 72.93 -16.12 9.00
N GLU A 1056 72.93 -17.16 8.17
CA GLU A 1056 72.60 -18.53 8.54
C GLU A 1056 73.89 -19.28 8.90
N ARG A 1057 74.08 -19.60 10.19
CA ARG A 1057 75.21 -20.41 10.66
C ARG A 1057 74.86 -21.88 10.63
N SER A 1058 75.62 -22.69 9.87
CA SER A 1058 75.53 -24.14 9.94
C SER A 1058 76.70 -24.72 10.74
N ASN A 1059 76.38 -25.49 11.80
CA ASN A 1059 77.23 -26.39 12.61
C ASN A 1059 78.76 -26.32 12.41
N HIS A 1060 79.34 -25.12 12.59
CA HIS A 1060 80.78 -24.84 12.60
C HIS A 1060 81.59 -25.02 11.31
N GLN A 1061 80.99 -25.08 10.10
CA GLN A 1061 81.81 -25.17 8.87
C GLN A 1061 81.48 -24.18 7.74
N PHE A 1062 80.25 -23.68 7.60
CA PHE A 1062 79.94 -22.70 6.56
C PHE A 1062 78.84 -21.72 6.99
N ASP A 1063 79.06 -20.44 6.70
CA ASP A 1063 78.02 -19.42 6.82
C ASP A 1063 77.39 -19.18 5.44
N ARG A 1064 76.07 -19.01 5.44
CA ARG A 1064 75.29 -18.61 4.27
C ARG A 1064 74.63 -17.27 4.57
N LEU A 1065 74.55 -16.40 3.57
CA LEU A 1065 73.74 -15.20 3.67
C LEU A 1065 72.41 -15.44 3.00
N SER A 1066 71.33 -14.98 3.62
CA SER A 1066 69.99 -15.01 3.05
C SER A 1066 69.30 -13.65 3.16
N TRP A 1067 68.41 -13.36 2.23
CA TRP A 1067 67.65 -12.12 2.16
C TRP A 1067 66.33 -12.35 1.41
N PRO A 1068 65.31 -11.51 1.61
CA PRO A 1068 64.13 -11.51 0.75
C PRO A 1068 64.55 -11.24 -0.70
N GLY A 1069 64.04 -11.98 -1.67
CA GLY A 1069 64.37 -11.74 -3.07
C GLY A 1069 63.23 -12.03 -4.03
N LYS A 1070 63.42 -11.59 -5.27
CA LYS A 1070 62.45 -11.72 -6.37
C LYS A 1070 63.11 -12.34 -7.59
N SER A 1071 62.40 -13.27 -8.24
CA SER A 1071 62.86 -13.85 -9.50
C SER A 1071 63.05 -12.75 -10.56
N GLY A 1072 64.16 -12.82 -11.31
CA GLY A 1072 64.54 -11.81 -12.32
C GLY A 1072 65.37 -10.64 -11.78
N ALA A 1073 65.42 -10.42 -10.46
CA ALA A 1073 66.36 -9.48 -9.84
C ALA A 1073 67.79 -10.03 -9.86
N LEU A 1074 68.78 -9.14 -9.97
CA LEU A 1074 70.21 -9.49 -9.85
C LEU A 1074 70.81 -8.77 -8.66
N TYR A 1075 71.57 -9.50 -7.84
CA TYR A 1075 72.22 -8.94 -6.68
C TYR A 1075 73.73 -9.00 -6.79
N ARG A 1076 74.38 -7.95 -6.27
CA ARG A 1076 75.82 -7.88 -6.04
C ARG A 1076 76.10 -7.98 -4.55
N LEU A 1077 76.93 -8.94 -4.15
CA LEU A 1077 77.39 -9.10 -2.78
C LEU A 1077 78.84 -8.60 -2.66
N GLU A 1078 79.07 -7.69 -1.72
CA GLU A 1078 80.38 -7.14 -1.43
C GLU A 1078 80.70 -7.25 0.06
N ALA A 1079 81.99 -7.32 0.39
CA ALA A 1079 82.46 -7.36 1.77
C ALA A 1079 83.63 -6.40 2.02
N ARG A 1080 83.81 -6.00 3.28
CA ARG A 1080 85.00 -5.28 3.76
C ARG A 1080 85.29 -5.59 5.21
N VAL A 1081 86.51 -5.32 5.66
CA VAL A 1081 86.99 -5.61 7.03
C VAL A 1081 86.81 -4.45 8.02
N SER A 1082 86.49 -3.24 7.55
CA SER A 1082 86.25 -2.06 8.39
C SER A 1082 85.20 -1.14 7.77
N LEU A 1083 84.25 -0.64 8.59
CA LEU A 1083 83.29 0.37 8.12
C LEU A 1083 83.93 1.75 7.89
N ALA A 1084 85.05 2.03 8.57
CA ALA A 1084 85.69 3.35 8.59
C ALA A 1084 86.72 3.55 7.46
N SER A 1085 87.24 2.47 6.85
CA SER A 1085 88.30 2.56 5.84
C SER A 1085 88.38 1.32 4.94
N GLY A 1086 88.83 1.50 3.69
CA GLY A 1086 89.05 0.43 2.72
C GLY A 1086 87.95 0.32 1.66
N ALA A 1087 88.31 -0.22 0.49
CA ALA A 1087 87.37 -0.44 -0.62
C ALA A 1087 86.51 -1.68 -0.35
N TRP A 1088 85.26 -1.63 -0.81
CA TRP A 1088 84.41 -2.82 -0.88
C TRP A 1088 84.98 -3.80 -1.90
N GLN A 1089 85.12 -5.07 -1.49
CA GLN A 1089 85.57 -6.14 -2.35
C GLN A 1089 84.37 -6.94 -2.83
N LEU A 1090 84.30 -7.16 -4.15
CA LEU A 1090 83.28 -8.00 -4.77
C LEU A 1090 83.44 -9.46 -4.30
N ILE A 1091 82.37 -10.03 -3.74
CA ILE A 1091 82.29 -11.45 -3.39
C ILE A 1091 81.63 -12.21 -4.54
N ALA A 1092 80.49 -11.70 -5.01
CA ALA A 1092 79.75 -12.26 -6.12
C ALA A 1092 78.95 -11.17 -6.80
N ASP A 1093 78.80 -11.30 -8.11
CA ASP A 1093 77.99 -10.43 -8.95
C ASP A 1093 76.94 -11.27 -9.66
N ASP A 1094 75.87 -10.63 -10.11
CA ASP A 1094 74.78 -11.24 -10.87
C ASP A 1094 74.17 -12.48 -10.16
N ILE A 1095 74.04 -12.42 -8.84
CA ILE A 1095 73.35 -13.46 -8.06
C ILE A 1095 71.86 -13.41 -8.45
N PRO A 1096 71.29 -14.47 -9.05
CA PRO A 1096 69.89 -14.47 -9.44
C PRO A 1096 69.01 -14.54 -8.20
N GLY A 1097 68.05 -13.63 -8.13
CA GLY A 1097 67.00 -13.67 -7.12
C GLY A 1097 66.08 -14.88 -7.27
N GLN A 1098 65.53 -15.31 -6.15
CA GLN A 1098 64.50 -16.33 -6.02
C GLN A 1098 63.36 -15.73 -5.19
N ASP A 1099 62.12 -15.99 -5.61
CA ASP A 1099 60.94 -15.53 -4.90
C ASP A 1099 60.93 -16.06 -3.45
N GLY A 1100 60.69 -15.18 -2.49
CA GLY A 1100 60.78 -15.49 -1.07
C GLY A 1100 62.21 -15.28 -0.57
N THR A 1101 62.97 -16.35 -0.31
CA THR A 1101 64.31 -16.24 0.28
C THR A 1101 65.40 -16.55 -0.75
N THR A 1102 66.14 -15.52 -1.16
CA THR A 1102 67.39 -15.68 -1.90
C THR A 1102 68.53 -15.90 -0.94
N SER A 1103 69.54 -16.67 -1.34
CA SER A 1103 70.66 -16.95 -0.45
C SER A 1103 71.91 -17.34 -1.20
N TYR A 1104 73.05 -16.96 -0.64
CA TYR A 1104 74.37 -17.11 -1.25
C TYR A 1104 75.37 -17.68 -0.25
N GLY A 1105 76.10 -18.70 -0.68
CA GLY A 1105 77.09 -19.42 0.13
C GLY A 1105 77.44 -20.77 -0.49
N PRO A 1106 78.36 -21.53 0.13
CA PRO A 1106 79.01 -21.24 1.41
C PRO A 1106 80.04 -20.11 1.34
N LEU A 1107 80.07 -19.25 2.37
CA LEU A 1107 81.15 -18.28 2.56
C LEU A 1107 82.35 -19.01 3.19
N ASN A 1108 83.48 -19.07 2.46
CA ASN A 1108 84.67 -19.75 2.94
C ASN A 1108 85.55 -18.78 3.77
N TRP A 1109 85.50 -18.94 5.10
CA TRP A 1109 86.29 -18.16 6.04
C TRP A 1109 87.67 -18.81 6.16
N GLY A 1110 88.67 -18.28 5.46
CA GLY A 1110 90.06 -18.66 5.70
C GLY A 1110 90.37 -18.57 7.20
N VAL A 1111 91.06 -19.57 7.73
CA VAL A 1111 91.37 -19.73 9.16
C VAL A 1111 92.07 -18.47 9.68
N ASN A 1112 91.43 -17.72 10.60
CA ASN A 1112 91.85 -16.45 11.23
C ASN A 1112 91.72 -15.14 10.41
N GLN A 1113 90.52 -14.54 10.30
CA GLN A 1113 90.42 -13.10 9.99
C GLN A 1113 89.24 -12.37 10.68
N ASP A 1114 89.45 -11.08 10.86
CA ASP A 1114 88.62 -10.06 11.54
C ASP A 1114 87.15 -10.00 11.10
N ALA A 1115 86.31 -9.36 11.91
CA ALA A 1115 84.90 -9.10 11.61
C ALA A 1115 84.73 -8.48 10.20
N ARG A 1116 83.92 -9.13 9.36
CA ARG A 1116 83.60 -8.65 8.01
C ARG A 1116 82.21 -8.01 7.99
N PHE A 1117 82.13 -6.87 7.33
CA PHE A 1117 80.88 -6.20 7.00
C PHE A 1117 80.50 -6.56 5.59
N TYR A 1118 79.25 -6.96 5.39
CA TYR A 1118 78.67 -7.27 4.09
C TYR A 1118 77.72 -6.15 3.70
N ARG A 1119 77.66 -5.85 2.41
CA ARG A 1119 76.54 -5.14 1.83
C ARG A 1119 76.05 -5.90 0.61
N LEU A 1120 74.74 -5.89 0.47
CA LEU A 1120 74.05 -6.42 -0.69
C LEU A 1120 73.54 -5.22 -1.48
N LEU A 1121 73.80 -5.21 -2.78
CA LEU A 1121 73.25 -4.21 -3.69
C LEU A 1121 72.31 -4.93 -4.65
N LEU A 1122 71.07 -4.46 -4.75
CA LEU A 1122 70.19 -4.77 -5.87
C LEU A 1122 70.71 -4.02 -7.11
N LYS A 1123 70.88 -4.72 -8.23
CA LYS A 1123 71.40 -4.14 -9.49
C LYS A 1123 70.29 -3.64 -10.40
#